data_AF-A0A8S0H9A0-F1
#
_entry.id   AF-A0A8S0H9A0-F1
#
_cell.length_a   1.000
_cell.length_b   1.000
_cell.length_c   1.000
_cell.angle_alpha   90.00
_cell.angle_beta   90.00
_cell.angle_gamma   90.00
#
_symmetry.space_group_name_H-M   'P 1'
#
loop_
_entity.id
_entity.type
_entity.pdbx_description
1 polymer ?
#
loop_
_entity_poly.entity_id
_entity_poly.type
_entity_poly.pdbx_seq_one_letter_code
_entity_poly.pdbx_strand_id
1 'polypeptide(L)'
;MLVCGLLLNACRHEEGPPLDQQLYIWQRQWTPAHADALAGSRADFSTVRVLALQAFPQAGWSRARIDAALLKQDGRPLIAVVRLDGQLPSLNQDDILQQVQQLLADWQGQGLTLAGLEIDHDAGSARLPAYAGLLRRLREVLPQQLALSITALPAWLDSRELPGLLAQVDSSVLQVHAVSDPRRGLFDPHQAEQWARRWAGVSDKPFYLALPAYGVALLPGTAQAPVVESEAPIARRGQRRELMADPEQLSQLAKTLRNDPPAHLAGLIWFRLPLKGDVRAWSLDTLRAVARGDVLDSRLGISLQEQDGLFDIRLDNPGNLDRPLPEQLTLAVAQCDGFDGLGGYSAELRDGQLLLTRQQAGRLAAGGTRAVGWAAVQKLTKELHMFVPRSRYLLCLSLCLPLAPALACGPTFPMRLLEDRPQTLAQLPEGSFQFEVSRLGKPIVGLKPVVKDAFSRDYNLPDSYEVQARNWAEQQGLDDAQKALVGQLRTLNDGRVAEQQGASLPPQINLYTAGAVAFGAGDHELAAEYFRKVLALPAEQRALRSTWAAYSLGRALQAISEEANELDDQGRSDTLLAARQAFVQTRQLSIDGFSDPLELGIASLGEEARILKNQNHWSEAIDLYASQNLLGSEVGYSSLKQVVGELGGLSDAQLLEQLKQPLVARLLTASLVSHQGWSFGEKPEAEQKLIKLLSQGTAGTFDNADRLAALNYQNGDFATTRLLLEHAGDGGLAWWLRAKLAVRDGDKAAAAAAYAKAAAAFPRDESWGFRGDYDGNYEDLKPGCRVEGESALLALDRGDYVQAFELLYRSGDIYWHDAATVAERVLTLDELKHFVDAQVPAPPLVPQQPDAYYESLPIAAQVRELLGRRLLREGRYEEGWGYFYTPERQAIAKAYGEYRRSAESAWLPTRRAEAYYQAGKLARASGMEILGYEMGPDYHSLWGSYSLEIPPVQAGPLISADEVQRQQATTAEPDVRYHYRYVAGELGNQAADFLPHTSQAYAAVLCKAARWTRGSDAEIEYYQRYVQNGPFVEWAGNFGMNCEEPDFGSANKRYLTQWLDASRSAVAEHRLAAGAGAGVLLLGAAYLFRRRRAVSSHKAT
;
A
#
# COMPACT_ATOMS: atom_id res chain seq x y z
N MET A 1 38.94 -60.31 10.96
CA MET A 1 39.44 -59.01 10.44
C MET A 1 39.24 -58.93 8.92
N LEU A 2 37.99 -58.84 8.45
CA LEU A 2 37.72 -58.62 7.01
C LEU A 2 36.34 -57.99 6.73
N VAL A 3 35.67 -57.42 7.74
CA VAL A 3 34.33 -56.82 7.59
C VAL A 3 34.31 -55.32 7.96
N CYS A 4 35.28 -54.81 8.72
CA CYS A 4 35.36 -53.36 9.02
C CYS A 4 35.99 -52.51 7.91
N GLY A 5 36.54 -53.11 6.84
CA GLY A 5 37.15 -52.38 5.72
C GLY A 5 36.17 -51.97 4.60
N LEU A 6 34.95 -52.51 4.59
CA LEU A 6 33.98 -52.30 3.49
C LEU A 6 32.92 -51.24 3.79
N LEU A 7 32.81 -50.74 5.03
CA LEU A 7 31.83 -49.72 5.41
C LEU A 7 32.37 -48.28 5.44
N LEU A 8 33.67 -48.08 5.17
CA LEU A 8 34.28 -46.74 5.12
C LEU A 8 34.48 -46.18 3.70
N ASN A 9 34.02 -46.89 2.66
CA ASN A 9 34.03 -46.41 1.27
C ASN A 9 32.64 -46.07 0.70
N ALA A 10 31.57 -46.17 1.50
CA ALA A 10 30.20 -45.90 1.07
C ALA A 10 29.71 -44.45 1.33
N CYS A 11 30.60 -43.54 1.71
CA CYS A 11 30.35 -42.11 1.77
C CYS A 11 31.45 -41.36 1.02
N ARG A 12 31.69 -41.73 -0.24
CA ARG A 12 32.13 -40.72 -1.21
C ARG A 12 30.88 -39.95 -1.60
N HIS A 13 30.74 -38.74 -1.09
CA HIS A 13 29.95 -37.73 -1.79
C HIS A 13 30.50 -37.70 -3.21
N GLU A 14 29.74 -38.14 -4.20
CA GLU A 14 29.97 -37.68 -5.56
C GLU A 14 29.76 -36.17 -5.49
N GLU A 15 30.85 -35.40 -5.48
CA GLU A 15 30.77 -33.96 -5.66
C GLU A 15 30.08 -33.75 -7.01
N GLY A 16 28.83 -33.27 -6.97
CA GLY A 16 28.13 -32.84 -8.18
C GLY A 16 29.03 -31.84 -8.94
N PRO A 17 28.88 -31.74 -10.27
CA PRO A 17 29.66 -30.79 -11.05
C PRO A 17 29.50 -29.38 -10.43
N PRO A 18 30.59 -28.63 -10.26
CA PRO A 18 30.52 -27.30 -9.67
C PRO A 18 29.55 -26.44 -10.48
N LEU A 19 28.64 -25.74 -9.78
CA LEU A 19 27.71 -24.80 -10.41
C LEU A 19 28.48 -23.75 -11.21
N ASP A 20 28.20 -23.68 -12.51
CA ASP A 20 28.82 -22.70 -13.40
C ASP A 20 28.58 -21.28 -12.90
N GLN A 21 29.54 -20.38 -13.09
CA GLN A 21 29.46 -18.98 -12.66
C GLN A 21 29.53 -18.08 -13.89
N GLN A 22 28.51 -17.26 -14.11
CA GLN A 22 28.44 -16.35 -15.26
C GLN A 22 28.13 -14.92 -14.84
N LEU A 23 28.29 -13.96 -15.77
CA LEU A 23 28.08 -12.53 -15.50
C LEU A 23 27.18 -11.87 -16.55
N TYR A 24 26.30 -10.98 -16.09
CA TYR A 24 25.63 -10.00 -16.94
C TYR A 24 26.44 -8.70 -17.06
N ILE A 25 26.52 -8.15 -18.26
CA ILE A 25 27.00 -6.79 -18.54
C ILE A 25 25.82 -5.99 -19.09
N TRP A 26 25.13 -5.29 -18.18
CA TRP A 26 23.90 -4.53 -18.45
C TRP A 26 24.16 -3.06 -18.81
N GLN A 27 25.39 -2.59 -18.65
CA GLN A 27 25.79 -1.23 -18.97
C GLN A 27 25.63 -0.94 -20.47
N ARG A 28 24.80 0.07 -20.77
CA ARG A 28 24.53 0.52 -22.16
C ARG A 28 25.68 1.32 -22.78
N GLN A 29 26.59 1.83 -21.95
CA GLN A 29 27.76 2.60 -22.35
C GLN A 29 29.00 2.02 -21.69
N TRP A 30 29.95 1.60 -22.53
CA TRP A 30 31.20 1.04 -22.08
C TRP A 30 32.22 2.15 -21.77
N THR A 31 33.01 1.93 -20.72
CA THR A 31 34.04 2.85 -20.21
C THR A 31 35.36 2.10 -20.06
N PRO A 32 36.51 2.78 -19.93
CA PRO A 32 37.80 2.12 -19.72
C PRO A 32 37.84 1.16 -18.52
N ALA A 33 37.01 1.39 -17.49
CA ALA A 33 36.90 0.51 -16.32
C ALA A 33 36.40 -0.91 -16.66
N HIS A 34 35.74 -1.10 -17.80
CA HIS A 34 35.31 -2.43 -18.26
C HIS A 34 36.51 -3.32 -18.58
N ALA A 35 37.62 -2.76 -19.07
CA ALA A 35 38.80 -3.56 -19.42
C ALA A 35 39.40 -4.23 -18.18
N ASP A 36 39.57 -3.47 -17.09
CA ASP A 36 40.07 -3.98 -15.82
C ASP A 36 39.09 -5.00 -15.20
N ALA A 37 37.78 -4.72 -15.25
CA ALA A 37 36.76 -5.59 -14.67
C ALA A 37 36.62 -6.92 -15.44
N LEU A 38 36.70 -6.89 -16.78
CA LEU A 38 36.70 -8.09 -17.61
C LEU A 38 37.95 -8.93 -17.36
N ALA A 39 39.14 -8.31 -17.35
CA ALA A 39 40.39 -8.99 -17.03
C ALA A 39 40.36 -9.62 -15.62
N GLY A 40 39.90 -8.87 -14.61
CA GLY A 40 39.85 -9.31 -13.22
C GLY A 40 38.80 -10.39 -12.92
N SER A 41 37.73 -10.47 -13.71
CA SER A 41 36.66 -11.47 -13.58
C SER A 41 36.92 -12.76 -14.37
N ARG A 42 37.86 -12.75 -15.34
CA ARG A 42 38.04 -13.82 -16.33
C ARG A 42 38.28 -15.21 -15.73
N ALA A 43 38.98 -15.30 -14.60
CA ALA A 43 39.31 -16.58 -13.97
C ALA A 43 38.11 -17.23 -13.25
N ASP A 44 37.11 -16.42 -12.86
CA ASP A 44 36.05 -16.84 -11.95
C ASP A 44 34.70 -17.04 -12.66
N PHE A 45 34.53 -16.44 -13.85
CA PHE A 45 33.26 -16.46 -14.58
C PHE A 45 33.47 -16.92 -16.01
N SER A 46 32.82 -18.03 -16.37
CA SER A 46 33.01 -18.74 -17.62
C SER A 46 32.45 -18.00 -18.84
N THR A 47 31.34 -17.28 -18.66
CA THR A 47 30.51 -16.73 -19.74
C THR A 47 30.10 -15.29 -19.42
N VAL A 48 30.08 -14.45 -20.47
CA VAL A 48 29.57 -13.07 -20.40
C VAL A 48 28.28 -12.93 -21.21
N ARG A 49 27.23 -12.42 -20.57
CA ARG A 49 25.92 -12.13 -21.18
C ARG A 49 25.76 -10.62 -21.29
N VAL A 50 25.69 -10.08 -22.50
CA VAL A 50 25.82 -8.63 -22.74
C VAL A 50 24.50 -8.06 -23.27
N LEU A 51 24.03 -6.96 -22.68
CA LEU A 51 22.90 -6.20 -23.22
C LEU A 51 23.26 -5.74 -24.63
N ALA A 52 22.53 -6.23 -25.61
CA ALA A 52 22.82 -5.97 -27.00
C ALA A 52 21.80 -5.01 -27.61
N LEU A 53 20.53 -5.25 -27.32
CA LEU A 53 19.40 -4.55 -27.92
C LEU A 53 18.22 -4.53 -26.94
N GLN A 54 17.45 -3.44 -26.95
CA GLN A 54 16.24 -3.31 -26.14
C GLN A 54 15.11 -2.68 -26.95
N ALA A 55 13.90 -3.21 -26.83
CA ALA A 55 12.67 -2.60 -27.34
C ALA A 55 11.92 -1.89 -26.21
N PHE A 56 11.57 -0.62 -26.42
CA PHE A 56 10.76 0.19 -25.51
C PHE A 56 9.37 0.46 -26.08
N PRO A 57 8.30 0.52 -25.27
CA PRO A 57 6.92 0.71 -25.75
C PRO A 57 6.71 1.96 -26.61
N GLN A 58 7.34 3.08 -26.24
CA GLN A 58 7.17 4.36 -26.95
C GLN A 58 8.42 4.84 -27.70
N ALA A 59 9.61 4.39 -27.28
CA ALA A 59 10.87 4.83 -27.87
C ALA A 59 11.41 3.88 -28.96
N GLY A 60 10.77 2.72 -29.15
CA GLY A 60 11.19 1.72 -30.13
C GLY A 60 12.52 1.04 -29.74
N TRP A 61 13.29 0.63 -30.73
CA TRP A 61 14.52 -0.13 -30.55
C TRP A 61 15.72 0.76 -30.19
N SER A 62 16.49 0.34 -29.18
CA SER A 62 17.73 0.97 -28.74
C SER A 62 18.86 -0.05 -28.65
N ARG A 63 19.99 0.23 -29.30
CA ARG A 63 21.19 -0.60 -29.26
C ARG A 63 22.15 -0.17 -28.15
N ALA A 64 22.74 -1.14 -27.46
CA ALA A 64 23.83 -0.85 -26.53
C ALA A 64 25.11 -0.49 -27.29
N ARG A 65 25.88 0.48 -26.77
CA ARG A 65 27.18 0.88 -27.33
C ARG A 65 28.28 0.06 -26.66
N ILE A 66 28.46 -1.16 -27.16
CA ILE A 66 29.49 -2.10 -26.69
C ILE A 66 30.88 -1.76 -27.24
N ASP A 67 31.93 -2.21 -26.55
CA ASP A 67 33.30 -2.24 -27.09
C ASP A 67 33.62 -3.64 -27.62
N ALA A 68 33.44 -3.81 -28.94
CA ALA A 68 33.65 -5.10 -29.59
C ALA A 68 35.13 -5.53 -29.61
N ALA A 69 36.08 -4.59 -29.62
CA ALA A 69 37.49 -4.95 -29.58
C ALA A 69 37.85 -5.56 -28.21
N LEU A 70 37.31 -4.97 -27.14
CA LEU A 70 37.49 -5.47 -25.79
C LEU A 70 36.83 -6.84 -25.57
N LEU A 71 35.60 -7.04 -26.06
CA LEU A 71 34.92 -8.34 -26.01
C LEU A 71 35.68 -9.42 -26.79
N LYS A 72 36.21 -9.07 -27.97
CA LYS A 72 37.04 -9.99 -28.77
C LYS A 72 38.33 -10.36 -28.04
N GLN A 73 38.94 -9.42 -27.33
CA GLN A 73 40.15 -9.66 -26.52
C GLN A 73 39.86 -10.52 -25.28
N ASP A 74 38.69 -10.34 -24.65
CA ASP A 74 38.26 -11.15 -23.52
C ASP A 74 38.09 -12.63 -23.91
N GLY A 75 37.43 -12.89 -25.05
CA GLY A 75 37.41 -14.21 -25.68
C GLY A 75 36.65 -15.30 -24.92
N ARG A 76 35.93 -14.98 -23.84
CA ARG A 76 34.97 -15.91 -23.22
C ARG A 76 33.74 -16.13 -24.13
N PRO A 77 33.02 -17.25 -23.97
CA PRO A 77 31.68 -17.42 -24.54
C PRO A 77 30.81 -16.17 -24.32
N LEU A 78 30.28 -15.63 -25.42
CA LEU A 78 29.51 -14.39 -25.45
C LEU A 78 28.05 -14.69 -25.81
N ILE A 79 27.12 -14.31 -24.94
CA ILE A 79 25.69 -14.39 -25.20
C ILE A 79 25.15 -12.97 -25.40
N ALA A 80 24.51 -12.72 -26.55
CA ALA A 80 23.82 -11.46 -26.81
C ALA A 80 22.44 -11.51 -26.15
N VAL A 81 22.11 -10.51 -25.34
CA VAL A 81 20.79 -10.44 -24.70
C VAL A 81 19.95 -9.35 -25.35
N VAL A 82 18.73 -9.72 -25.73
CA VAL A 82 17.73 -8.82 -26.32
C VAL A 82 16.59 -8.64 -25.33
N ARG A 83 16.42 -7.41 -24.85
CA ARG A 83 15.38 -7.09 -23.87
C ARG A 83 14.10 -6.60 -24.53
N LEU A 84 12.98 -7.26 -24.21
CA LEU A 84 11.64 -6.91 -24.63
C LEU A 84 10.87 -6.42 -23.40
N ASP A 85 10.54 -5.12 -23.37
CA ASP A 85 9.81 -4.55 -22.25
C ASP A 85 8.44 -5.21 -22.06
N GLY A 86 8.07 -5.54 -20.82
CA GLY A 86 6.79 -6.20 -20.49
C GLY A 86 5.56 -5.38 -20.91
N GLN A 87 5.72 -4.04 -21.02
CA GLN A 87 4.68 -3.10 -21.43
C GLN A 87 4.54 -2.95 -22.96
N LEU A 88 5.30 -3.71 -23.77
CA LEU A 88 5.11 -3.71 -25.22
C LEU A 88 3.65 -4.10 -25.55
N PRO A 89 2.91 -3.28 -26.33
CA PRO A 89 1.50 -3.56 -26.65
C PRO A 89 1.29 -4.91 -27.32
N SER A 90 2.22 -5.31 -28.18
CA SER A 90 2.24 -6.60 -28.86
C SER A 90 3.67 -7.05 -29.16
N LEU A 91 3.86 -8.36 -29.37
CA LEU A 91 5.11 -8.92 -29.88
C LEU A 91 5.03 -9.01 -31.40
N ASN A 92 5.42 -7.93 -32.10
CA ASN A 92 5.54 -7.97 -33.55
C ASN A 92 6.70 -8.91 -33.94
N GLN A 93 6.35 -10.16 -34.26
CA GLN A 93 7.32 -11.22 -34.46
C GLN A 93 8.27 -10.92 -35.63
N ASP A 94 7.76 -10.38 -36.75
CA ASP A 94 8.58 -10.13 -37.94
C ASP A 94 9.63 -9.05 -37.69
N ASP A 95 9.26 -7.97 -37.01
CA ASP A 95 10.20 -6.90 -36.62
C ASP A 95 11.24 -7.42 -35.61
N ILE A 96 10.82 -8.18 -34.59
CA ILE A 96 11.76 -8.77 -33.62
C ILE A 96 12.76 -9.70 -34.32
N LEU A 97 12.29 -10.57 -35.22
CA LEU A 97 13.15 -11.46 -35.99
C LEU A 97 14.16 -10.66 -36.83
N GLN A 98 13.70 -9.63 -37.54
CA GLN A 98 14.56 -8.77 -38.36
C GLN A 98 15.64 -8.08 -37.51
N GLN A 99 15.27 -7.50 -36.37
CA GLN A 99 16.20 -6.78 -35.51
C GLN A 99 17.22 -7.71 -34.86
N VAL A 100 16.80 -8.90 -34.43
CA VAL A 100 17.69 -9.94 -33.89
C VAL A 100 18.67 -10.39 -34.97
N GLN A 101 18.21 -10.70 -36.18
CA GLN A 101 19.10 -11.12 -37.28
C GLN A 101 20.12 -10.03 -37.63
N GLN A 102 19.68 -8.77 -37.72
CA GLN A 102 20.58 -7.65 -37.98
C GLN A 102 21.62 -7.49 -36.87
N LEU A 103 21.20 -7.57 -35.60
CA LEU A 103 22.10 -7.50 -34.45
C LEU A 103 23.20 -8.58 -34.53
N LEU A 104 22.81 -9.83 -34.79
CA LEU A 104 23.74 -10.96 -34.88
C LEU A 104 24.72 -10.77 -36.04
N ALA A 105 24.24 -10.33 -37.20
CA ALA A 105 25.07 -10.04 -38.37
C ALA A 105 26.08 -8.91 -38.08
N ASP A 106 25.65 -7.84 -37.40
CA ASP A 106 26.52 -6.71 -37.06
C ASP A 106 27.63 -7.12 -36.10
N TRP A 107 27.31 -7.92 -35.07
CA TRP A 107 28.29 -8.39 -34.09
C TRP A 107 29.29 -9.38 -34.70
N GLN A 108 28.82 -10.28 -35.57
CA GLN A 108 29.68 -11.17 -36.33
C GLN A 108 30.58 -10.39 -37.30
N GLY A 109 30.06 -9.34 -37.95
CA GLY A 109 30.81 -8.44 -38.82
C GLY A 109 31.91 -7.66 -38.07
N GLN A 110 31.73 -7.42 -36.77
CA GLN A 110 32.75 -6.86 -35.88
C GLN A 110 33.76 -7.90 -35.39
N GLY A 111 33.60 -9.17 -35.79
CA GLY A 111 34.48 -10.28 -35.45
C GLY A 111 34.24 -10.88 -34.06
N LEU A 112 33.04 -10.70 -33.48
CA LEU A 112 32.61 -11.34 -32.25
C LEU A 112 32.08 -12.75 -32.54
N THR A 113 32.48 -13.72 -31.72
CA THR A 113 31.99 -15.10 -31.78
C THR A 113 30.92 -15.30 -30.72
N LEU A 114 29.67 -15.47 -31.15
CA LEU A 114 28.53 -15.64 -30.25
C LEU A 114 28.31 -17.11 -29.91
N ALA A 115 28.13 -17.39 -28.62
CA ALA A 115 27.75 -18.71 -28.10
C ALA A 115 26.22 -18.86 -27.97
N GLY A 116 25.50 -17.76 -27.80
CA GLY A 116 24.05 -17.81 -27.65
C GLY A 116 23.34 -16.47 -27.86
N LEU A 117 22.01 -16.56 -27.94
CA LEU A 117 21.06 -15.46 -27.85
C LEU A 117 20.19 -15.70 -26.60
N GLU A 118 19.99 -14.66 -25.80
CA GLU A 118 19.02 -14.66 -24.71
C GLU A 118 17.93 -13.62 -24.98
N ILE A 119 16.67 -14.01 -24.81
CA ILE A 119 15.55 -13.07 -24.81
C ILE A 119 15.17 -12.76 -23.35
N ASP A 120 15.34 -11.51 -22.95
CA ASP A 120 14.91 -10.99 -21.66
C ASP A 120 13.53 -10.36 -21.80
N HIS A 121 12.47 -11.07 -21.42
CA HIS A 121 11.10 -10.57 -21.55
C HIS A 121 10.32 -10.68 -20.24
N ASP A 122 10.04 -9.52 -19.65
CA ASP A 122 9.23 -9.37 -18.42
C ASP A 122 7.72 -9.60 -18.70
N ALA A 123 7.37 -10.73 -19.32
CA ALA A 123 6.00 -11.03 -19.73
C ALA A 123 5.11 -11.43 -18.55
N GLY A 124 3.89 -10.88 -18.49
CA GLY A 124 2.85 -11.42 -17.61
C GLY A 124 2.46 -12.84 -18.02
N SER A 125 2.08 -13.70 -17.06
CA SER A 125 1.82 -15.14 -17.28
C SER A 125 0.77 -15.41 -18.37
N ALA A 126 -0.19 -14.50 -18.59
CA ALA A 126 -1.19 -14.60 -19.65
C ALA A 126 -0.62 -14.48 -21.08
N ARG A 127 0.59 -13.92 -21.23
CA ARG A 127 1.26 -13.70 -22.53
C ARG A 127 2.22 -14.82 -22.93
N LEU A 128 2.40 -15.83 -22.08
CA LEU A 128 3.32 -16.94 -22.35
C LEU A 128 3.01 -17.69 -23.66
N PRO A 129 1.74 -17.89 -24.09
CA PRO A 129 1.45 -18.51 -25.39
C PRO A 129 2.01 -17.71 -26.58
N ALA A 130 1.81 -16.39 -26.57
CA ALA A 130 2.34 -15.52 -27.62
C ALA A 130 3.88 -15.49 -27.61
N TYR A 131 4.47 -15.53 -26.41
CA TYR A 131 5.92 -15.61 -26.26
C TYR A 131 6.49 -16.94 -26.77
N ALA A 132 5.85 -18.07 -26.46
CA ALA A 132 6.24 -19.37 -27.00
C ALA A 132 6.16 -19.40 -28.54
N GLY A 133 5.16 -18.74 -29.13
CA GLY A 133 5.07 -18.55 -30.58
C GLY A 133 6.26 -17.78 -31.17
N LEU A 134 6.68 -16.69 -30.52
CA LEU A 134 7.87 -15.92 -30.92
C LEU A 134 9.15 -16.77 -30.83
N LEU A 135 9.36 -17.48 -29.71
CA LEU A 135 10.56 -18.31 -29.50
C LEU A 135 10.67 -19.43 -30.52
N ARG A 136 9.55 -20.04 -30.89
CA ARG A 136 9.51 -21.06 -31.96
C ARG A 136 10.01 -20.50 -33.29
N ARG A 137 9.49 -19.35 -33.72
CA ARG A 137 9.94 -18.69 -34.96
C ARG A 137 11.39 -18.22 -34.89
N LEU A 138 11.83 -17.71 -33.75
CA LEU A 138 13.24 -17.38 -33.54
C LEU A 138 14.12 -18.62 -33.71
N ARG A 139 13.73 -19.76 -33.13
CA ARG A 139 14.52 -20.99 -33.24
C ARG A 139 14.65 -21.48 -34.69
N GLU A 140 13.62 -21.30 -35.51
CA GLU A 140 13.61 -21.64 -36.95
C GLU A 140 14.61 -20.80 -37.77
N VAL A 141 14.81 -19.52 -37.42
CA VAL A 141 15.68 -18.60 -38.18
C VAL A 141 17.10 -18.49 -37.63
N LEU A 142 17.34 -18.90 -36.39
CA LEU A 142 18.65 -18.82 -35.74
C LEU A 142 19.53 -20.02 -36.12
N PRO A 143 20.85 -19.82 -36.34
CA PRO A 143 21.78 -20.91 -36.62
C PRO A 143 21.74 -22.00 -35.54
N GLN A 144 21.77 -23.28 -35.93
CA GLN A 144 21.63 -24.41 -35.00
C GLN A 144 22.71 -24.44 -33.91
N GLN A 145 23.90 -23.91 -34.20
CA GLN A 145 25.01 -23.82 -33.26
C GLN A 145 24.85 -22.72 -32.20
N LEU A 146 23.88 -21.81 -32.35
CA LEU A 146 23.65 -20.71 -31.41
C LEU A 146 22.59 -21.14 -30.38
N ALA A 147 22.97 -21.23 -29.10
CA ALA A 147 22.04 -21.58 -28.03
C ALA A 147 20.99 -20.47 -27.83
N LEU A 148 19.72 -20.84 -27.69
CA LEU A 148 18.62 -19.93 -27.37
C LEU A 148 18.26 -20.09 -25.89
N SER A 149 18.25 -18.98 -25.15
CA SER A 149 17.85 -18.94 -23.75
C SER A 149 16.87 -17.81 -23.47
N ILE A 150 16.19 -17.87 -22.32
CA ILE A 150 15.28 -16.81 -21.87
C ILE A 150 15.52 -16.47 -20.41
N THR A 151 15.23 -15.24 -20.03
CA THR A 151 14.97 -14.93 -18.62
C THR A 151 13.57 -15.39 -18.25
N ALA A 152 13.39 -15.73 -16.98
CA ALA A 152 12.14 -16.26 -16.49
C ALA A 152 11.79 -15.70 -15.11
N LEU A 153 10.50 -15.42 -14.91
CA LEU A 153 9.99 -14.86 -13.67
C LEU A 153 9.41 -15.97 -12.76
N PRO A 154 9.64 -15.91 -11.44
CA PRO A 154 9.03 -16.85 -10.49
C PRO A 154 7.50 -16.89 -10.56
N ALA A 155 6.86 -15.79 -10.97
CA ALA A 155 5.40 -15.69 -11.16
C ALA A 155 4.84 -16.65 -12.23
N TRP A 156 5.70 -17.25 -13.07
CA TRP A 156 5.28 -18.20 -14.09
C TRP A 156 5.12 -19.64 -13.55
N LEU A 157 5.61 -19.94 -12.34
CA LEU A 157 5.61 -21.28 -11.75
C LEU A 157 4.23 -21.93 -11.63
N ASP A 158 3.16 -21.13 -11.58
CA ASP A 158 1.78 -21.60 -11.48
C ASP A 158 1.06 -21.63 -12.84
N SER A 159 1.74 -21.27 -13.93
CA SER A 159 1.17 -21.26 -15.28
C SER A 159 1.26 -22.62 -15.96
N ARG A 160 0.14 -23.09 -16.53
CA ARG A 160 0.08 -24.32 -17.33
C ARG A 160 0.86 -24.24 -18.64
N GLU A 161 1.15 -23.02 -19.11
CA GLU A 161 1.86 -22.76 -20.37
C GLU A 161 3.39 -22.84 -20.21
N LEU A 162 3.90 -22.81 -18.98
CA LEU A 162 5.34 -22.75 -18.71
C LEU A 162 6.12 -23.94 -19.29
N PRO A 163 5.70 -25.22 -19.14
CA PRO A 163 6.42 -26.33 -19.76
C PRO A 163 6.52 -26.21 -21.29
N GLY A 164 5.45 -25.78 -21.96
CA GLY A 164 5.42 -25.58 -23.41
C GLY A 164 6.35 -24.46 -23.88
N LEU A 165 6.49 -23.40 -23.09
CA LEU A 165 7.44 -22.31 -23.31
C LEU A 165 8.90 -22.79 -23.15
N LEU A 166 9.22 -23.47 -22.04
CA LEU A 166 10.56 -23.98 -21.77
C LEU A 166 11.04 -25.02 -22.79
N ALA A 167 10.11 -25.76 -23.38
CA ALA A 167 10.42 -26.68 -24.48
C ALA A 167 10.96 -26.00 -25.75
N GLN A 168 10.71 -24.69 -25.94
CA GLN A 168 11.17 -23.94 -27.12
C GLN A 168 12.63 -23.47 -27.03
N VAL A 169 13.30 -23.65 -25.88
CA VAL A 169 14.61 -23.07 -25.60
C VAL A 169 15.61 -24.13 -25.14
N ASP A 170 16.90 -23.79 -25.22
CA ASP A 170 17.99 -24.67 -24.81
C ASP A 170 18.26 -24.57 -23.29
N SER A 171 18.01 -23.40 -22.70
CA SER A 171 18.09 -23.18 -21.25
C SER A 171 17.24 -21.98 -20.79
N SER A 172 17.03 -21.85 -19.48
CA SER A 172 16.33 -20.70 -18.88
C SER A 172 17.12 -20.07 -17.72
N VAL A 173 16.89 -18.78 -17.47
CA VAL A 173 17.49 -18.04 -16.36
C VAL A 173 16.40 -17.53 -15.43
N LEU A 174 16.20 -18.22 -14.31
CA LEU A 174 15.21 -17.82 -13.31
C LEU A 174 15.71 -16.60 -12.53
N GLN A 175 14.99 -15.48 -12.66
CA GLN A 175 15.31 -14.21 -12.03
C GLN A 175 14.73 -14.16 -10.61
N VAL A 176 15.57 -14.43 -9.61
CA VAL A 176 15.18 -14.44 -8.19
C VAL A 176 15.56 -13.15 -7.45
N HIS A 177 15.91 -12.09 -8.20
CA HIS A 177 16.46 -10.84 -7.67
C HIS A 177 15.51 -9.64 -7.82
N ALA A 178 14.21 -9.90 -7.99
CA ALA A 178 13.19 -8.86 -8.07
C ALA A 178 12.81 -8.36 -6.67
N VAL A 179 12.69 -7.04 -6.50
CA VAL A 179 12.28 -6.39 -5.25
C VAL A 179 10.76 -6.53 -5.10
N SER A 180 10.32 -7.51 -4.33
CA SER A 180 8.90 -7.68 -3.96
C SER A 180 8.45 -6.70 -2.87
N ASP A 181 9.37 -6.22 -2.00
CA ASP A 181 9.15 -5.13 -1.04
C ASP A 181 10.49 -4.50 -0.58
N PRO A 182 10.76 -3.20 -0.84
CA PRO A 182 12.00 -2.55 -0.41
C PRO A 182 12.20 -2.48 1.12
N ARG A 183 11.15 -2.71 1.92
CA ARG A 183 11.21 -2.77 3.39
C ARG A 183 11.83 -4.08 3.90
N ARG A 184 11.82 -5.15 3.11
CA ARG A 184 12.36 -6.47 3.47
C ARG A 184 13.82 -6.68 3.03
N GLY A 185 14.41 -5.69 2.37
CA GLY A 185 15.72 -5.80 1.73
C GLY A 185 15.59 -6.08 0.23
N LEU A 186 16.72 -6.25 -0.46
CA LEU A 186 16.74 -6.45 -1.91
C LEU A 186 16.58 -7.92 -2.33
N PHE A 187 16.73 -8.87 -1.40
CA PHE A 187 16.82 -10.30 -1.69
C PHE A 187 16.39 -11.16 -0.48
N ASP A 188 15.69 -12.26 -0.74
CA ASP A 188 15.33 -13.28 0.26
C ASP A 188 15.91 -14.65 -0.16
N PRO A 189 16.92 -15.20 0.56
CA PRO A 189 17.58 -16.43 0.18
C PRO A 189 16.68 -17.67 0.29
N HIS A 190 15.75 -17.71 1.24
CA HIS A 190 14.88 -18.87 1.44
C HIS A 190 13.83 -18.94 0.34
N GLN A 191 13.27 -17.79 -0.05
CA GLN A 191 12.34 -17.72 -1.18
C GLN A 191 13.02 -18.09 -2.50
N ALA A 192 14.25 -17.61 -2.73
CA ALA A 192 15.02 -17.96 -3.91
C ALA A 192 15.30 -19.47 -4.02
N GLU A 193 15.65 -20.12 -2.90
CA GLU A 193 15.84 -21.58 -2.85
C GLU A 193 14.54 -22.34 -3.17
N GLN A 194 13.41 -21.93 -2.59
CA GLN A 194 12.12 -22.55 -2.87
C GLN A 194 11.72 -22.45 -4.34
N TRP A 195 11.91 -21.28 -4.96
CA TRP A 195 11.64 -21.12 -6.38
C TRP A 195 12.55 -21.99 -7.24
N ALA A 196 13.85 -22.06 -6.93
CA ALA A 196 14.79 -22.93 -7.66
C ALA A 196 14.37 -24.40 -7.61
N ARG A 197 13.97 -24.89 -6.44
CA ARG A 197 13.52 -26.28 -6.25
C ARG A 197 12.20 -26.56 -6.98
N ARG A 198 11.26 -25.62 -6.98
CA ARG A 198 10.01 -25.74 -7.76
C ARG A 198 10.28 -25.72 -9.26
N TRP A 199 11.17 -24.84 -9.72
CA TRP A 199 11.53 -24.71 -11.14
C TRP A 199 12.16 -25.97 -11.70
N ALA A 200 13.01 -26.62 -10.90
CA ALA A 200 13.61 -27.92 -11.23
C ALA A 200 12.58 -29.03 -11.52
N GLY A 201 11.35 -28.90 -11.02
CA GLY A 201 10.27 -29.86 -11.27
C GLY A 201 9.44 -29.59 -12.53
N VAL A 202 9.71 -28.51 -13.26
CA VAL A 202 8.88 -28.07 -14.40
C VAL A 202 9.38 -28.62 -15.75
N SER A 203 10.70 -28.70 -15.94
CA SER A 203 11.33 -29.12 -17.19
C SER A 203 12.66 -29.81 -16.92
N ASP A 204 13.05 -30.71 -17.82
CA ASP A 204 14.35 -31.38 -17.86
C ASP A 204 15.47 -30.51 -18.48
N LYS A 205 15.13 -29.33 -19.00
CA LYS A 205 16.07 -28.37 -19.57
C LYS A 205 16.94 -27.75 -18.47
N PRO A 206 18.24 -27.50 -18.75
CA PRO A 206 19.11 -26.83 -17.79
C PRO A 206 18.62 -25.41 -17.50
N PHE A 207 18.72 -24.99 -16.25
CA PHE A 207 18.41 -23.62 -15.86
C PHE A 207 19.50 -23.01 -14.98
N TYR A 208 19.52 -21.69 -14.94
CA TYR A 208 20.41 -20.89 -14.13
C TYR A 208 19.63 -20.00 -13.18
N LEU A 209 20.24 -19.61 -12.06
CA LEU A 209 19.67 -18.61 -11.15
C LEU A 209 20.39 -17.27 -11.32
N ALA A 210 19.65 -16.21 -11.63
CA ALA A 210 20.19 -14.86 -11.64
C ALA A 210 20.12 -14.24 -10.23
N LEU A 211 21.29 -13.95 -9.64
CA LEU A 211 21.46 -13.42 -8.29
C LEU A 211 21.93 -11.96 -8.31
N PRO A 212 21.52 -11.11 -7.35
CA PRO A 212 21.92 -9.71 -7.32
C PRO A 212 23.33 -9.54 -6.72
N ALA A 213 24.19 -8.81 -7.42
CA ALA A 213 25.48 -8.32 -6.90
C ALA A 213 25.51 -6.78 -6.77
N TYR A 214 24.32 -6.18 -6.66
CA TYR A 214 24.11 -4.74 -6.71
C TYR A 214 23.12 -4.26 -5.63
N GLY A 215 22.93 -2.96 -5.58
CA GLY A 215 21.90 -2.30 -4.82
C GLY A 215 21.18 -1.23 -5.60
N VAL A 216 20.14 -0.68 -4.98
CA VAL A 216 19.28 0.36 -5.53
C VAL A 216 19.14 1.48 -4.52
N ALA A 217 19.03 2.71 -5.01
CA ALA A 217 18.59 3.83 -4.19
C ALA A 217 17.09 4.00 -4.36
N LEU A 218 16.38 4.08 -3.24
CA LEU A 218 15.01 4.54 -3.21
C LEU A 218 15.01 6.05 -3.03
N LEU A 219 14.37 6.77 -3.94
CA LEU A 219 14.09 8.18 -3.80
C LEU A 219 12.61 8.37 -3.44
N PRO A 220 12.26 9.46 -2.71
CA PRO A 220 10.87 9.85 -2.53
C PRO A 220 10.18 9.99 -3.89
N GLY A 221 9.11 9.23 -4.07
CA GLY A 221 8.23 9.34 -5.24
C GLY A 221 7.17 10.42 -5.04
N THR A 222 6.57 10.83 -6.13
CA THR A 222 5.28 11.52 -6.13
C THR A 222 4.19 10.45 -5.96
N ALA A 223 3.40 10.54 -4.89
CA ALA A 223 2.20 9.78 -4.53
C ALA A 223 2.18 8.22 -4.58
N GLN A 224 2.98 7.51 -5.37
CA GLN A 224 2.67 6.12 -5.72
C GLN A 224 3.71 5.03 -5.41
N ALA A 225 5.01 5.33 -5.47
CA ALA A 225 6.07 4.37 -5.17
C ALA A 225 7.40 5.11 -5.05
N PRO A 226 8.34 4.66 -4.20
CA PRO A 226 9.68 5.22 -4.24
C PRO A 226 10.27 5.02 -5.65
N VAL A 227 10.85 6.08 -6.21
CA VAL A 227 11.56 5.95 -7.49
C VAL A 227 12.83 5.15 -7.24
N VAL A 228 12.94 4.01 -7.93
CA VAL A 228 14.08 3.12 -7.83
C VAL A 228 15.17 3.59 -8.80
N GLU A 229 16.27 4.07 -8.24
CA GLU A 229 17.49 4.45 -8.95
C GLU A 229 18.49 3.30 -8.86
N SER A 230 18.71 2.59 -9.98
CA SER A 230 19.62 1.43 -10.05
C SER A 230 20.99 1.80 -10.65
N GLU A 231 21.07 2.03 -11.97
CA GLU A 231 22.35 2.17 -12.69
C GLU A 231 22.77 3.62 -12.96
N ALA A 232 21.82 4.48 -13.34
CA ALA A 232 22.07 5.88 -13.66
C ALA A 232 21.50 6.77 -12.56
N PRO A 233 22.24 7.78 -12.08
CA PRO A 233 21.70 8.74 -11.12
C PRO A 233 20.51 9.48 -11.72
N ILE A 234 19.41 9.49 -11.00
CA ILE A 234 18.22 10.26 -11.34
C ILE A 234 18.45 11.66 -10.81
N ALA A 235 18.40 12.65 -11.70
CA ALA A 235 18.58 14.07 -11.39
C ALA A 235 17.37 14.64 -10.63
N ARG A 236 17.10 14.09 -9.44
CA ARG A 236 15.98 14.43 -8.55
C ARG A 236 16.52 14.81 -7.16
N ARG A 237 15.93 15.87 -6.58
CA ARG A 237 16.20 16.30 -5.20
C ARG A 237 15.41 15.40 -4.22
N GLY A 238 16.03 15.02 -3.11
CA GLY A 238 15.44 14.12 -2.11
C GLY A 238 16.48 13.22 -1.44
N GLN A 239 16.17 12.73 -0.23
CA GLN A 239 17.05 11.82 0.50
C GLN A 239 17.04 10.43 -0.15
N ARG A 240 18.22 9.92 -0.52
CA ARG A 240 18.38 8.57 -1.11
C ARG A 240 18.48 7.55 0.02
N ARG A 241 17.61 6.54 0.00
CA ARG A 241 17.73 5.36 0.85
C ARG A 241 18.35 4.23 0.04
N GLU A 242 19.63 3.96 0.27
CA GLU A 242 20.36 2.88 -0.39
C GLU A 242 19.96 1.52 0.21
N LEU A 243 19.60 0.57 -0.66
CA LEU A 243 19.38 -0.84 -0.35
C LEU A 243 20.38 -1.68 -1.14
N MET A 244 21.11 -2.57 -0.48
CA MET A 244 22.11 -3.43 -1.13
C MET A 244 21.79 -4.90 -0.88
N ALA A 245 22.07 -5.75 -1.87
CA ALA A 245 22.15 -7.18 -1.62
C ALA A 245 23.26 -7.48 -0.59
N ASP A 246 22.98 -8.39 0.35
CA ASP A 246 23.92 -8.80 1.39
C ASP A 246 24.83 -9.95 0.88
N PRO A 247 26.16 -9.72 0.76
CA PRO A 247 27.09 -10.76 0.32
C PRO A 247 27.10 -12.01 1.21
N GLU A 248 26.85 -11.86 2.51
CA GLU A 248 26.85 -12.98 3.46
C GLU A 248 25.65 -13.91 3.22
N GLN A 249 24.47 -13.34 2.97
CA GLN A 249 23.26 -14.10 2.65
C GLN A 249 23.40 -14.87 1.33
N LEU A 250 23.95 -14.23 0.30
CA LEU A 250 24.15 -14.84 -1.01
C LEU A 250 25.28 -15.88 -1.01
N SER A 251 26.34 -15.67 -0.23
CA SER A 251 27.37 -16.69 0.00
C SER A 251 26.77 -17.94 0.66
N GLN A 252 25.88 -17.76 1.64
CA GLN A 252 25.19 -18.87 2.29
C GLN A 252 24.26 -19.62 1.32
N LEU A 253 23.43 -18.91 0.55
CA LEU A 253 22.57 -19.54 -0.47
C LEU A 253 23.39 -20.30 -1.51
N ALA A 254 24.45 -19.67 -2.04
CA ALA A 254 25.33 -20.32 -3.02
C ALA A 254 25.98 -21.60 -2.45
N LYS A 255 26.37 -21.60 -1.17
CA LYS A 255 26.85 -22.80 -0.48
C LYS A 255 25.76 -23.87 -0.37
N THR A 256 24.54 -23.49 0.03
CA THR A 256 23.40 -24.42 0.10
C THR A 256 23.14 -25.08 -1.27
N LEU A 257 23.07 -24.29 -2.34
CA LEU A 257 22.81 -24.79 -3.69
C LEU A 257 23.95 -25.63 -4.26
N ARG A 258 25.21 -25.38 -3.87
CA ARG A 258 26.34 -26.26 -4.25
C ARG A 258 26.33 -27.59 -3.50
N ASN A 259 25.92 -27.56 -2.23
CA ASN A 259 25.89 -28.76 -1.39
C ASN A 259 24.70 -29.67 -1.73
N ASP A 260 23.56 -29.09 -2.11
CA ASP A 260 22.33 -29.80 -2.49
C ASP A 260 21.70 -29.13 -3.74
N PRO A 261 22.27 -29.34 -4.93
CA PRO A 261 21.79 -28.69 -6.15
C PRO A 261 20.43 -29.24 -6.57
N PRO A 262 19.42 -28.37 -6.82
CA PRO A 262 18.19 -28.77 -7.50
C PRO A 262 18.49 -29.45 -8.83
N ALA A 263 17.64 -30.40 -9.22
CA ALA A 263 17.78 -31.09 -10.50
C ALA A 263 17.85 -30.09 -11.67
N HIS A 264 18.76 -30.30 -12.61
CA HIS A 264 18.97 -29.44 -13.80
C HIS A 264 19.47 -28.01 -13.52
N LEU A 265 19.81 -27.65 -12.27
CA LEU A 265 20.49 -26.38 -11.99
C LEU A 265 21.91 -26.43 -12.55
N ALA A 266 22.17 -25.65 -13.60
CA ALA A 266 23.44 -25.61 -14.31
C ALA A 266 24.42 -24.60 -13.72
N GLY A 267 23.94 -23.51 -13.12
CA GLY A 267 24.83 -22.48 -12.59
C GLY A 267 24.13 -21.26 -12.00
N LEU A 268 24.96 -20.33 -11.52
CA LEU A 268 24.58 -19.04 -10.97
C LEU A 268 25.08 -17.92 -11.89
N ILE A 269 24.22 -16.93 -12.12
CA ILE A 269 24.54 -15.76 -12.95
C ILE A 269 24.46 -14.52 -12.07
N TRP A 270 25.53 -13.74 -12.05
CA TRP A 270 25.61 -12.55 -11.21
C TRP A 270 25.24 -11.31 -12.01
N PHE A 271 24.24 -10.60 -11.52
CA PHE A 271 23.66 -9.47 -12.23
C PHE A 271 24.52 -8.22 -12.06
N ARG A 272 24.94 -7.68 -13.21
CA ARG A 272 25.82 -6.52 -13.43
C ARG A 272 27.27 -6.71 -12.98
N LEU A 273 28.20 -6.79 -13.94
CA LEU A 273 29.64 -6.74 -13.72
C LEU A 273 30.03 -5.48 -12.91
N PRO A 274 30.66 -5.64 -11.74
CA PRO A 274 31.18 -4.52 -10.96
C PRO A 274 32.25 -3.72 -11.69
N LEU A 275 32.06 -2.41 -11.76
CA LEU A 275 33.07 -1.49 -12.26
C LEU A 275 33.71 -0.72 -11.10
N LYS A 276 34.99 -0.37 -11.25
CA LYS A 276 35.68 0.47 -10.28
C LYS A 276 34.97 1.83 -10.17
N GLY A 277 34.59 2.22 -8.96
CA GLY A 277 33.87 3.48 -8.69
C GLY A 277 32.35 3.38 -8.78
N ASP A 278 31.78 2.21 -9.09
CA ASP A 278 30.34 1.98 -9.03
C ASP A 278 29.90 1.85 -7.56
N VAL A 279 29.18 2.86 -7.06
CA VAL A 279 28.77 2.94 -5.66
C VAL A 279 27.59 2.01 -5.31
N ARG A 280 26.96 1.38 -6.31
CA ARG A 280 25.81 0.47 -6.14
C ARG A 280 26.08 -0.96 -6.59
N ALA A 281 27.30 -1.30 -6.93
CA ALA A 281 27.73 -2.69 -7.10
C ALA A 281 28.58 -3.09 -5.90
N TRP A 282 28.62 -4.39 -5.59
CA TRP A 282 29.72 -4.90 -4.78
C TRP A 282 31.04 -4.68 -5.50
N SER A 283 32.14 -4.59 -4.77
CA SER A 283 33.46 -4.68 -5.37
C SER A 283 33.61 -6.00 -6.12
N LEU A 284 34.45 -5.99 -7.16
CA LEU A 284 34.76 -7.21 -7.91
C LEU A 284 35.36 -8.28 -6.99
N ASP A 285 36.15 -7.89 -5.98
CA ASP A 285 36.74 -8.84 -5.04
C ASP A 285 35.70 -9.50 -4.12
N THR A 286 34.70 -8.75 -3.64
CA THR A 286 33.56 -9.35 -2.91
C THR A 286 32.76 -10.29 -3.79
N LEU A 287 32.45 -9.89 -5.01
CA LEU A 287 31.73 -10.76 -5.94
C LEU A 287 32.49 -12.07 -6.21
N ARG A 288 33.80 -11.99 -6.46
CA ARG A 288 34.65 -13.18 -6.67
C ARG A 288 34.70 -14.08 -5.44
N ALA A 289 34.84 -13.51 -4.25
CA ALA A 289 34.85 -14.26 -3.00
C ALA A 289 33.52 -15.02 -2.78
N VAL A 290 32.39 -14.37 -3.02
CA VAL A 290 31.06 -15.01 -2.95
C VAL A 290 30.91 -16.10 -4.01
N ALA A 291 31.29 -15.80 -5.26
CA ALA A 291 31.21 -16.74 -6.38
C ALA A 291 32.10 -17.98 -6.19
N ARG A 292 33.24 -17.87 -5.51
CA ARG A 292 34.08 -19.01 -5.13
C ARG A 292 33.59 -19.77 -3.90
N GLY A 293 32.79 -19.11 -3.05
CA GLY A 293 32.41 -19.64 -1.74
C GLY A 293 33.48 -19.43 -0.67
N ASP A 294 34.39 -18.47 -0.86
CA ASP A 294 35.44 -18.11 0.09
C ASP A 294 34.83 -17.69 1.45
N VAL A 295 35.65 -17.75 2.49
CA VAL A 295 35.30 -17.14 3.78
C VAL A 295 35.32 -15.62 3.60
N LEU A 296 34.18 -14.98 3.87
CA LEU A 296 34.06 -13.53 3.78
C LEU A 296 34.60 -12.90 5.07
N ASP A 297 35.54 -11.97 4.91
CA ASP A 297 36.19 -11.24 6.00
C ASP A 297 36.25 -9.76 5.63
N SER A 298 35.87 -8.90 6.58
CA SER A 298 36.10 -7.47 6.47
C SER A 298 36.84 -6.98 7.70
N ARG A 299 37.90 -6.24 7.42
CA ARG A 299 38.79 -5.69 8.44
C ARG A 299 38.88 -4.20 8.19
N LEU A 300 38.01 -3.43 8.83
CA LEU A 300 38.09 -1.97 8.76
C LEU A 300 39.21 -1.48 9.67
N GLY A 301 40.22 -0.88 9.06
CA GLY A 301 41.37 -0.28 9.74
C GLY A 301 41.44 1.23 9.53
N ILE A 302 42.26 1.89 10.35
CA ILE A 302 42.70 3.26 10.11
C ILE A 302 44.19 3.24 9.78
N SER A 303 44.53 3.85 8.65
CA SER A 303 45.87 4.22 8.25
C SER A 303 46.06 5.72 8.41
N LEU A 304 47.24 6.09 8.93
CA LEU A 304 47.63 7.48 9.15
C LEU A 304 48.88 7.72 8.32
N GLN A 305 48.89 8.79 7.53
CA GLN A 305 50.08 9.22 6.80
C GLN A 305 50.50 10.59 7.33
N GLU A 306 51.68 10.64 7.95
CA GLU A 306 52.23 11.88 8.51
C GLU A 306 53.14 12.57 7.50
N GLN A 307 52.97 13.89 7.38
CA GLN A 307 53.88 14.75 6.63
C GLN A 307 54.01 16.10 7.36
N ASP A 308 55.19 16.40 7.90
CA ASP A 308 55.52 17.68 8.56
C ASP A 308 54.51 18.10 9.67
N GLY A 309 54.05 17.16 10.50
CA GLY A 309 53.07 17.41 11.58
C GLY A 309 51.60 17.43 11.14
N LEU A 310 51.33 17.21 9.84
CA LEU A 310 49.99 16.97 9.30
C LEU A 310 49.75 15.47 9.14
N PHE A 311 48.66 14.97 9.72
CA PHE A 311 48.23 13.58 9.62
C PHE A 311 47.02 13.44 8.69
N ASP A 312 47.20 12.75 7.57
CA ASP A 312 46.11 12.28 6.72
C ASP A 312 45.49 11.02 7.33
N ILE A 313 44.17 11.06 7.58
CA ILE A 313 43.42 9.95 8.19
C ILE A 313 42.65 9.21 7.09
N ARG A 314 42.95 7.92 6.95
CA ARG A 314 42.33 7.05 5.94
C ARG A 314 41.73 5.82 6.59
N LEU A 315 40.55 5.41 6.10
CA LEU A 315 40.00 4.09 6.34
C LEU A 315 40.52 3.11 5.29
N ASP A 316 40.86 1.91 5.72
CA ASP A 316 41.26 0.80 4.87
C ASP A 316 40.39 -0.44 5.13
N ASN A 317 40.12 -1.21 4.07
CA ASN A 317 39.43 -2.50 4.16
C ASN A 317 40.25 -3.60 3.46
N PRO A 318 41.37 -4.07 4.04
CA PRO A 318 42.18 -5.18 3.48
C PRO A 318 41.48 -6.55 3.47
N GLY A 319 40.18 -6.63 3.73
CA GLY A 319 39.38 -7.86 3.59
C GLY A 319 38.88 -8.09 2.17
N ASN A 320 38.13 -9.17 1.97
CA ASN A 320 37.45 -9.49 0.70
C ASN A 320 35.95 -9.14 0.73
N LEU A 321 35.44 -8.58 1.83
CA LEU A 321 34.04 -8.21 2.00
C LEU A 321 33.86 -6.68 2.09
N ASP A 322 33.03 -6.13 1.21
CA ASP A 322 32.56 -4.75 1.27
C ASP A 322 31.78 -4.46 2.56
N ARG A 323 32.11 -3.37 3.27
CA ARG A 323 31.39 -2.95 4.48
C ARG A 323 30.84 -1.53 4.40
N PRO A 324 29.72 -1.24 5.09
CA PRO A 324 29.29 0.14 5.34
C PRO A 324 30.39 0.95 6.03
N LEU A 325 30.49 2.23 5.69
CA LEU A 325 31.36 3.18 6.38
C LEU A 325 30.93 3.31 7.85
N PRO A 326 31.87 3.26 8.81
CA PRO A 326 31.57 3.44 10.23
C PRO A 326 30.82 4.75 10.51
N GLU A 327 29.87 4.73 11.43
CA GLU A 327 29.09 5.94 11.75
C GLU A 327 29.94 6.99 12.47
N GLN A 328 30.84 6.55 13.34
CA GLN A 328 31.77 7.41 14.08
C GLN A 328 33.16 6.77 14.14
N LEU A 329 34.20 7.61 14.04
CA LEU A 329 35.59 7.26 14.32
C LEU A 329 36.13 8.25 15.34
N THR A 330 36.80 7.75 16.36
CA THR A 330 37.40 8.59 17.40
C THR A 330 38.91 8.40 17.36
N LEU A 331 39.68 9.48 17.42
CA LEU A 331 41.14 9.46 17.42
C LEU A 331 41.68 10.33 18.55
N ALA A 332 42.58 9.81 19.38
CA ALA A 332 43.21 10.61 20.42
C ALA A 332 44.28 11.53 19.81
N VAL A 333 44.18 12.84 20.05
CA VAL A 333 45.07 13.86 19.50
C VAL A 333 45.66 14.73 20.60
N ALA A 334 46.94 15.11 20.46
CA ALA A 334 47.62 16.03 21.37
C ALA A 334 48.05 17.29 20.62
N GLN A 335 47.66 18.46 21.17
CA GLN A 335 48.01 19.79 20.64
C GLN A 335 47.61 19.93 19.16
N CYS A 336 46.30 20.06 18.92
CA CYS A 336 45.73 20.16 17.58
C CYS A 336 45.61 21.61 17.14
N ASP A 337 46.38 21.98 16.11
CA ASP A 337 46.42 23.31 15.54
C ASP A 337 45.38 23.51 14.43
N GLY A 338 44.87 22.41 13.85
CA GLY A 338 43.78 22.42 12.87
C GLY A 338 43.37 21.01 12.45
N PHE A 339 42.12 20.84 12.03
CA PHE A 339 41.57 19.55 11.57
C PHE A 339 40.37 19.77 10.64
N ASP A 340 40.08 18.79 9.80
CA ASP A 340 38.84 18.77 9.01
C ASP A 340 38.41 17.34 8.65
N GLY A 341 37.13 17.17 8.36
CA GLY A 341 36.54 15.93 7.87
C GLY A 341 36.56 15.87 6.35
N LEU A 342 36.88 14.70 5.79
CA LEU A 342 36.91 14.48 4.34
C LEU A 342 36.01 13.30 3.96
N GLY A 343 35.70 13.18 2.67
CA GLY A 343 35.07 11.97 2.13
C GLY A 343 33.71 11.64 2.76
N GLY A 344 32.93 12.66 3.16
CA GLY A 344 31.60 12.49 3.76
C GLY A 344 31.59 12.33 5.28
N TYR A 345 32.69 12.66 5.96
CA TYR A 345 32.76 12.80 7.42
C TYR A 345 32.88 14.27 7.81
N SER A 346 32.30 14.65 8.94
CA SER A 346 32.58 15.90 9.65
C SER A 346 33.52 15.62 10.81
N ALA A 347 34.43 16.56 11.09
CA ALA A 347 35.35 16.45 12.21
C ALA A 347 34.96 17.39 13.35
N GLU A 348 35.06 16.92 14.60
CA GLU A 348 34.90 17.72 15.80
C GLU A 348 35.96 17.32 16.83
N LEU A 349 36.52 18.29 17.56
CA LEU A 349 37.47 18.03 18.63
C LEU A 349 36.75 18.14 19.99
N ARG A 350 36.72 17.05 20.76
CA ARG A 350 36.14 16.99 22.12
C ARG A 350 37.12 16.34 23.09
N ASP A 351 37.42 17.00 24.20
CA ASP A 351 38.22 16.44 25.29
C ASP A 351 39.56 15.78 24.86
N GLY A 352 40.25 16.36 23.86
CA GLY A 352 41.50 15.80 23.32
C GLY A 352 41.30 14.61 22.35
N GLN A 353 40.08 14.39 21.89
CA GLN A 353 39.74 13.39 20.88
C GLN A 353 39.14 14.05 19.64
N LEU A 354 39.68 13.68 18.47
CA LEU A 354 39.14 14.03 17.17
C LEU A 354 38.07 13.00 16.79
N LEU A 355 36.81 13.45 16.76
CA LEU A 355 35.64 12.68 16.38
C LEU A 355 35.29 12.95 14.91
N LEU A 356 35.38 11.93 14.07
CA LEU A 356 34.89 11.95 12.69
C LEU A 356 33.52 11.29 12.64
N THR A 357 32.47 12.05 12.36
CA THR A 357 31.08 11.56 12.24
C THR A 357 30.65 11.50 10.77
N ARG A 358 30.13 10.35 10.35
CA ARG A 358 29.69 10.12 8.97
C ARG A 358 28.43 10.94 8.67
N GLN A 359 28.52 11.81 7.67
CA GLN A 359 27.42 12.66 7.20
C GLN A 359 26.60 12.01 6.08
N GLN A 360 27.18 11.08 5.32
CA GLN A 360 26.53 10.40 4.20
C GLN A 360 26.74 8.90 4.30
N ALA A 361 25.67 8.12 4.10
CA ALA A 361 25.77 6.68 3.97
C ALA A 361 26.68 6.32 2.79
N GLY A 362 27.51 5.29 2.95
CA GLY A 362 28.43 4.83 1.93
C GLY A 362 29.08 3.52 2.34
N ARG A 363 29.80 2.88 1.41
CA ARG A 363 30.54 1.65 1.66
C ARG A 363 32.02 1.83 1.33
N LEU A 364 32.85 1.06 2.01
CA LEU A 364 34.25 0.87 1.66
C LEU A 364 34.39 -0.51 0.99
N ALA A 365 34.76 -0.47 -0.29
CA ALA A 365 35.02 -1.67 -1.10
C ALA A 365 36.13 -2.52 -0.46
N ALA A 366 36.08 -3.84 -0.68
CA ALA A 366 37.19 -4.74 -0.40
C ALA A 366 38.48 -4.26 -1.09
N GLY A 367 39.60 -4.30 -0.37
CA GLY A 367 40.89 -3.72 -0.79
C GLY A 367 40.89 -2.18 -0.90
N GLY A 368 39.77 -1.51 -0.61
CA GLY A 368 39.58 -0.09 -0.77
C GLY A 368 40.23 0.72 0.34
N THR A 369 40.62 1.95 -0.01
CA THR A 369 41.01 2.99 0.95
C THR A 369 40.21 4.27 0.71
N ARG A 370 39.90 5.01 1.77
CA ARG A 370 39.16 6.28 1.69
C ARG A 370 39.71 7.28 2.70
N ALA A 371 40.08 8.47 2.24
CA ALA A 371 40.39 9.58 3.13
C ALA A 371 39.12 10.05 3.84
N VAL A 372 39.18 10.17 5.17
CA VAL A 372 38.05 10.54 6.03
C VAL A 372 38.30 11.81 6.84
N GLY A 373 39.53 12.32 6.85
CA GLY A 373 39.86 13.61 7.46
C GLY A 373 41.37 13.84 7.50
N TRP A 374 41.76 14.98 8.03
CA TRP A 374 43.15 15.29 8.35
C TRP A 374 43.24 16.07 9.67
N ALA A 375 44.40 16.03 10.32
CA ALA A 375 44.68 16.80 11.53
C ALA A 375 46.13 17.25 11.60
N ALA A 376 46.37 18.54 11.88
CA ALA A 376 47.67 19.10 12.21
C ALA A 376 47.87 19.02 13.73
N VAL A 377 48.69 18.07 14.18
CA VAL A 377 48.89 17.73 15.61
C VAL A 377 50.33 17.31 15.86
N GLN A 378 50.83 17.48 17.08
CA GLN A 378 52.15 16.95 17.46
C GLN A 378 52.16 15.43 17.61
N LYS A 379 51.04 14.84 18.03
CA LYS A 379 50.91 13.38 18.21
C LYS A 379 49.47 12.94 18.00
N LEU A 380 49.30 11.88 17.21
CA LEU A 380 48.02 11.21 16.97
C LEU A 380 48.14 9.72 17.33
N THR A 381 47.24 9.21 18.15
CA THR A 381 47.27 7.81 18.62
C THR A 381 46.07 7.03 18.08
N LYS A 382 46.30 5.81 17.57
CA LYS A 382 45.25 4.94 17.04
C LYS A 382 44.50 4.24 18.17
N GLU A 383 43.34 4.75 18.56
CA GLU A 383 42.38 3.99 19.37
C GLU A 383 41.01 4.01 18.70
N LEU A 384 40.69 2.92 17.99
CA LEU A 384 39.46 2.81 17.22
C LEU A 384 38.31 2.30 18.10
N HIS A 385 37.51 3.21 18.65
CA HIS A 385 36.23 2.85 19.25
C HIS A 385 35.13 2.84 18.19
N MET A 386 34.92 1.68 17.55
CA MET A 386 33.77 1.49 16.65
C MET A 386 32.51 1.18 17.47
N PHE A 387 31.59 2.13 17.56
CA PHE A 387 30.28 1.87 18.14
C PHE A 387 29.40 1.16 17.10
N VAL A 388 29.11 -0.13 17.31
CA VAL A 388 28.15 -0.91 16.50
C VAL A 388 26.99 -1.31 17.41
N PRO A 389 25.76 -0.81 17.20
CA PRO A 389 24.64 -1.17 18.06
C PRO A 389 24.26 -2.65 17.86
N ARG A 390 24.44 -3.47 18.90
CA ARG A 390 23.93 -4.85 18.97
C ARG A 390 22.45 -4.81 19.29
N SER A 391 21.59 -5.09 18.30
CA SER A 391 20.14 -5.27 18.52
C SER A 391 19.71 -6.68 18.12
N ARG A 392 19.67 -7.58 19.10
CA ARG A 392 19.04 -8.93 19.11
C ARG A 392 18.78 -9.25 20.59
N TYR A 393 17.60 -9.60 21.10
CA TYR A 393 16.98 -10.94 21.03
C TYR A 393 15.65 -10.97 21.83
N LEU A 394 14.71 -10.05 21.61
CA LEU A 394 13.39 -10.10 22.29
C LEU A 394 12.17 -10.12 21.36
N LEU A 395 12.39 -10.18 20.04
CA LEU A 395 11.31 -10.30 19.05
C LEU A 395 11.11 -11.73 18.50
N CYS A 396 11.80 -12.73 19.05
CA CYS A 396 11.80 -14.11 18.51
C CYS A 396 10.65 -15.00 18.99
N LEU A 397 9.69 -14.50 19.78
CA LEU A 397 8.54 -15.29 20.24
C LEU A 397 7.20 -14.89 19.58
N SER A 398 7.19 -13.88 18.71
CA SER A 398 6.00 -13.48 17.92
C SER A 398 6.10 -13.84 16.43
N LEU A 399 7.20 -14.45 15.96
CA LEU A 399 7.46 -14.71 14.54
C LEU A 399 7.06 -16.12 14.05
N CYS A 400 6.33 -16.92 14.84
CA CYS A 400 5.89 -18.27 14.46
C CYS A 400 4.47 -18.34 13.88
N LEU A 401 3.95 -17.25 13.31
CA LEU A 401 2.71 -17.30 12.51
C LEU A 401 3.06 -17.09 11.02
N PRO A 402 2.57 -17.96 10.12
CA PRO A 402 2.90 -17.90 8.70
C PRO A 402 2.10 -16.76 8.05
N LEU A 403 2.69 -15.57 7.95
CA LEU A 403 2.12 -14.51 7.12
C LEU A 403 2.54 -14.76 5.67
N ALA A 404 1.65 -15.41 4.92
CA ALA A 404 1.67 -15.39 3.46
C ALA A 404 1.65 -13.92 2.99
N PRO A 405 2.51 -13.50 2.04
CA PRO A 405 2.45 -12.14 1.53
C PRO A 405 1.33 -12.03 0.50
N ALA A 406 0.20 -11.45 0.91
CA ALA A 406 -0.67 -10.70 0.02
C ALA A 406 0.07 -9.45 -0.46
N LEU A 407 -0.08 -9.11 -1.74
CA LEU A 407 0.39 -7.86 -2.35
C LEU A 407 -0.21 -6.68 -1.58
N ALA A 408 0.58 -6.00 -0.74
CA ALA A 408 0.08 -4.82 -0.05
C ALA A 408 0.35 -3.57 -0.90
N CYS A 409 -0.73 -2.93 -1.35
CA CYS A 409 -0.75 -1.58 -1.89
C CYS A 409 -0.18 -0.58 -0.85
N GLY A 410 0.30 0.58 -1.30
CA GLY A 410 0.51 1.72 -0.39
C GLY A 410 -0.77 2.05 0.40
N PRO A 411 -0.70 2.82 1.50
CA PRO A 411 -1.90 3.20 2.24
C PRO A 411 -2.85 3.95 1.31
N THR A 412 -4.08 3.47 1.19
CA THR A 412 -5.13 4.14 0.43
C THR A 412 -5.80 5.17 1.33
N PHE A 413 -6.14 6.36 0.80
CA PHE A 413 -6.80 7.43 1.56
C PHE A 413 -8.18 7.75 0.98
N PRO A 414 -9.15 8.22 1.80
CA PRO A 414 -10.42 8.70 1.26
C PRO A 414 -10.19 9.82 0.25
N MET A 415 -10.87 9.77 -0.89
CA MET A 415 -10.87 10.81 -1.90
C MET A 415 -11.32 12.15 -1.31
N ARG A 416 -10.61 13.23 -1.67
CA ARG A 416 -10.90 14.60 -1.22
C ARG A 416 -11.42 15.45 -2.37
N LEU A 417 -12.61 16.02 -2.21
CA LEU A 417 -13.26 16.87 -3.22
C LEU A 417 -12.61 18.25 -3.34
N LEU A 418 -12.00 18.74 -2.26
CA LEU A 418 -11.45 20.09 -2.20
C LEU A 418 -10.07 20.22 -2.84
N GLU A 419 -9.37 19.10 -3.06
CA GLU A 419 -7.99 19.05 -3.55
C GLU A 419 -7.88 19.56 -5.00
N ASP A 420 -8.72 19.03 -5.89
CA ASP A 420 -8.89 19.53 -7.25
C ASP A 420 -10.39 19.78 -7.53
N ARG A 421 -10.86 20.98 -7.16
CA ARG A 421 -12.27 21.38 -7.37
C ARG A 421 -12.66 21.40 -8.86
N PRO A 422 -11.84 21.95 -9.78
CA PRO A 422 -12.14 21.89 -11.21
C PRO A 422 -12.32 20.46 -11.73
N GLN A 423 -11.41 19.55 -11.41
CA GLN A 423 -11.50 18.15 -11.83
C GLN A 423 -12.72 17.46 -11.20
N THR A 424 -12.96 17.69 -9.92
CA THR A 424 -14.10 17.12 -9.18
C THR A 424 -15.44 17.49 -9.81
N LEU A 425 -15.63 18.76 -10.19
CA LEU A 425 -16.86 19.22 -10.84
C LEU A 425 -16.95 18.76 -12.30
N ALA A 426 -15.82 18.68 -13.01
CA ALA A 426 -15.78 18.27 -14.41
C ALA A 426 -16.02 16.77 -14.60
N GLN A 427 -15.49 15.93 -13.71
CA GLN A 427 -15.56 14.48 -13.81
C GLN A 427 -16.94 13.97 -13.39
N LEU A 428 -17.55 13.08 -14.19
CA LEU A 428 -18.61 12.20 -13.71
C LEU A 428 -17.97 10.90 -13.20
N PRO A 429 -18.01 10.62 -11.89
CA PRO A 429 -17.38 9.43 -11.36
C PRO A 429 -18.09 8.17 -11.86
N GLU A 430 -17.31 7.17 -12.20
CA GLU A 430 -17.79 5.84 -12.59
C GLU A 430 -18.39 5.09 -11.39
N GLY A 431 -19.52 4.41 -11.62
CA GLY A 431 -20.09 3.46 -10.66
C GLY A 431 -19.49 2.07 -10.80
N SER A 432 -19.83 1.14 -9.90
CA SER A 432 -19.40 -0.26 -10.04
C SER A 432 -20.21 -1.01 -11.08
N PHE A 433 -19.54 -1.92 -11.79
CA PHE A 433 -20.19 -2.85 -12.70
C PHE A 433 -21.24 -3.70 -11.97
N GLN A 434 -20.96 -4.10 -10.72
CA GLN A 434 -21.88 -4.86 -9.87
C GLN A 434 -23.22 -4.15 -9.69
N PHE A 435 -23.18 -2.85 -9.36
CA PHE A 435 -24.38 -2.04 -9.24
C PHE A 435 -25.14 -1.97 -10.57
N GLU A 436 -24.44 -1.64 -11.67
CA GLU A 436 -25.07 -1.46 -12.99
C GLU A 436 -25.78 -2.74 -13.48
N VAL A 437 -25.15 -3.91 -13.33
CA VAL A 437 -25.76 -5.17 -13.78
C VAL A 437 -26.85 -5.70 -12.85
N SER A 438 -26.85 -5.32 -11.57
CA SER A 438 -27.95 -5.69 -10.65
C SER A 438 -29.30 -5.15 -11.13
N ARG A 439 -29.32 -4.02 -11.85
CA ARG A 439 -30.53 -3.43 -12.42
C ARG A 439 -31.05 -4.14 -13.67
N LEU A 440 -30.26 -5.05 -14.25
CA LEU A 440 -30.66 -5.81 -15.44
C LEU A 440 -31.48 -7.05 -15.06
N GLY A 441 -31.23 -7.61 -13.87
CA GLY A 441 -31.88 -8.82 -13.39
C GLY A 441 -33.31 -8.60 -12.91
N LYS A 442 -34.09 -9.68 -12.84
CA LYS A 442 -35.44 -9.67 -12.28
C LYS A 442 -35.50 -10.59 -11.06
N PRO A 443 -36.19 -10.19 -9.98
CA PRO A 443 -36.41 -11.09 -8.86
C PRO A 443 -37.29 -12.27 -9.30
N ILE A 444 -36.91 -13.47 -8.87
CA ILE A 444 -37.71 -14.69 -9.09
C ILE A 444 -38.50 -14.95 -7.81
N VAL A 445 -39.82 -14.92 -7.93
CA VAL A 445 -40.74 -15.09 -6.78
C VAL A 445 -40.48 -16.45 -6.11
N GLY A 446 -40.22 -16.43 -4.81
CA GLY A 446 -40.02 -17.63 -3.99
C GLY A 446 -38.58 -18.16 -3.95
N LEU A 447 -37.71 -17.74 -4.88
CA LEU A 447 -36.29 -18.14 -4.86
C LEU A 447 -35.53 -17.20 -3.92
N LYS A 448 -34.93 -17.75 -2.86
CA LYS A 448 -34.21 -16.98 -1.84
C LYS A 448 -32.84 -16.52 -2.34
N PRO A 449 -32.31 -15.37 -1.90
CA PRO A 449 -30.95 -14.95 -2.20
C PRO A 449 -29.89 -15.81 -1.48
N VAL A 450 -28.64 -15.72 -1.95
CA VAL A 450 -27.46 -16.38 -1.37
C VAL A 450 -27.29 -16.03 0.11
N VAL A 451 -26.94 -17.02 0.94
CA VAL A 451 -26.66 -16.85 2.37
C VAL A 451 -25.15 -16.88 2.59
N LYS A 452 -24.56 -15.71 2.91
CA LYS A 452 -23.09 -15.52 2.98
C LYS A 452 -22.37 -16.33 4.07
N ASP A 453 -23.08 -16.91 5.05
CA ASP A 453 -22.49 -17.57 6.22
C ASP A 453 -22.81 -19.07 6.35
N ALA A 454 -23.28 -19.74 5.28
CA ALA A 454 -23.73 -21.13 5.37
C ALA A 454 -22.59 -22.16 5.56
N PHE A 455 -21.39 -21.89 5.04
CA PHE A 455 -20.23 -22.79 5.11
C PHE A 455 -18.93 -21.99 5.30
N SER A 456 -18.08 -22.42 6.25
CA SER A 456 -16.74 -21.87 6.47
C SER A 456 -15.69 -22.81 5.91
N ARG A 457 -14.82 -22.29 5.03
CA ARG A 457 -13.70 -23.05 4.47
C ARG A 457 -12.70 -23.42 5.56
N ASP A 458 -12.21 -24.66 5.53
CA ASP A 458 -11.02 -25.05 6.28
C ASP A 458 -9.78 -24.91 5.40
N TYR A 459 -8.93 -23.94 5.73
CA TYR A 459 -7.69 -23.66 5.01
C TYR A 459 -6.60 -24.72 5.26
N ASN A 460 -6.81 -25.67 6.18
CA ASN A 460 -5.87 -26.75 6.47
C ASN A 460 -6.08 -28.00 5.60
N LEU A 461 -7.20 -28.07 4.87
CA LEU A 461 -7.49 -29.18 3.97
C LEU A 461 -6.98 -28.86 2.55
N PRO A 462 -6.39 -29.84 1.84
CA PRO A 462 -5.87 -29.65 0.48
C PRO A 462 -6.98 -29.47 -0.58
N ASP A 463 -8.24 -29.77 -0.21
CA ASP A 463 -9.39 -29.69 -1.11
C ASP A 463 -9.75 -28.23 -1.47
N SER A 464 -10.22 -28.04 -2.71
CA SER A 464 -10.75 -26.74 -3.15
C SER A 464 -12.00 -26.35 -2.36
N TYR A 465 -12.32 -25.05 -2.32
CA TYR A 465 -13.52 -24.55 -1.62
C TYR A 465 -14.80 -25.28 -2.07
N GLU A 466 -14.93 -25.52 -3.38
CA GLU A 466 -16.09 -26.15 -4.00
C GLU A 466 -16.23 -27.62 -3.58
N VAL A 467 -15.11 -28.34 -3.47
CA VAL A 467 -15.11 -29.74 -3.00
C VAL A 467 -15.50 -29.81 -1.53
N GLN A 468 -14.95 -28.93 -0.70
CA GLN A 468 -15.29 -28.89 0.73
C GLN A 468 -16.76 -28.51 0.95
N ALA A 469 -17.25 -27.47 0.25
CA ALA A 469 -18.65 -27.04 0.31
C ALA A 469 -19.60 -28.16 -0.15
N ARG A 470 -19.29 -28.84 -1.26
CA ARG A 470 -20.05 -30.01 -1.73
C ARG A 470 -20.07 -31.13 -0.69
N ASN A 471 -18.92 -31.49 -0.13
CA ASN A 471 -18.81 -32.57 0.86
C ASN A 471 -19.60 -32.23 2.12
N TRP A 472 -19.48 -31.00 2.63
CA TRP A 472 -20.27 -30.51 3.76
C TRP A 472 -21.76 -30.61 3.47
N ALA A 473 -22.20 -30.16 2.29
CA ALA A 473 -23.60 -30.15 1.91
C ALA A 473 -24.15 -31.57 1.66
N GLU A 474 -23.34 -32.48 1.12
CA GLU A 474 -23.71 -33.89 0.91
C GLU A 474 -23.84 -34.65 2.25
N GLN A 475 -23.15 -34.21 3.29
CA GLN A 475 -23.26 -34.82 4.63
C GLN A 475 -24.47 -34.33 5.44
N GLN A 476 -25.16 -33.28 4.99
CA GLN A 476 -26.33 -32.74 5.69
C GLN A 476 -27.49 -33.75 5.74
N GLY A 477 -28.03 -33.93 6.95
CA GLY A 477 -29.14 -34.86 7.20
C GLY A 477 -28.76 -36.34 7.27
N LEU A 478 -27.46 -36.67 7.27
CA LEU A 478 -26.95 -38.04 7.42
C LEU A 478 -26.40 -38.29 8.84
N ASP A 479 -26.51 -39.52 9.31
CA ASP A 479 -25.77 -39.97 10.50
C ASP A 479 -24.30 -40.28 10.16
N ASP A 480 -23.46 -40.49 11.18
CA ASP A 480 -22.02 -40.66 10.98
C ASP A 480 -21.64 -41.93 10.21
N ALA A 481 -22.43 -43.00 10.34
CA ALA A 481 -22.22 -44.22 9.57
C ALA A 481 -22.57 -44.02 8.09
N GLN A 482 -23.65 -43.31 7.81
CA GLN A 482 -24.08 -42.93 6.47
C GLN A 482 -23.06 -41.98 5.81
N LYS A 483 -22.53 -40.98 6.54
CA LYS A 483 -21.48 -40.08 6.03
C LYS A 483 -20.23 -40.84 5.61
N ALA A 484 -19.76 -41.76 6.45
CA ALA A 484 -18.59 -42.58 6.15
C ALA A 484 -18.82 -43.46 4.91
N LEU A 485 -19.99 -44.10 4.81
CA LEU A 485 -20.35 -44.92 3.67
C LEU A 485 -20.45 -44.09 2.38
N VAL A 486 -21.12 -42.93 2.39
CA VAL A 486 -21.18 -42.04 1.21
C VAL A 486 -19.78 -41.62 0.77
N GLY A 487 -18.91 -41.25 1.73
CA GLY A 487 -17.50 -40.93 1.43
C GLY A 487 -16.76 -42.09 0.76
N GLN A 488 -16.98 -43.33 1.20
CA GLN A 488 -16.42 -44.52 0.57
C GLN A 488 -16.98 -44.78 -0.83
N LEU A 489 -18.30 -44.69 -1.03
CA LEU A 489 -18.92 -44.94 -2.33
C LEU A 489 -18.47 -43.92 -3.38
N ARG A 490 -18.20 -42.67 -2.96
CA ARG A 490 -17.70 -41.60 -3.82
C ARG A 490 -16.30 -41.84 -4.41
N THR A 491 -15.54 -42.82 -3.91
CA THR A 491 -14.23 -43.20 -4.46
C THR A 491 -14.31 -44.29 -5.54
N LEU A 492 -15.50 -44.85 -5.76
CA LEU A 492 -15.74 -45.86 -6.78
C LEU A 492 -15.81 -45.22 -8.18
N ASN A 493 -15.61 -46.04 -9.21
CA ASN A 493 -15.64 -45.63 -10.62
C ASN A 493 -16.82 -46.25 -11.40
N ASP A 494 -17.75 -46.93 -10.73
CA ASP A 494 -18.94 -47.54 -11.35
C ASP A 494 -20.18 -47.28 -10.48
N GLY A 495 -21.16 -46.59 -11.06
CA GLY A 495 -22.42 -46.24 -10.38
C GLY A 495 -23.25 -47.47 -9.98
N ARG A 496 -23.21 -48.57 -10.74
CA ARG A 496 -23.95 -49.81 -10.43
C ARG A 496 -23.39 -50.49 -9.18
N VAL A 497 -22.05 -50.48 -9.06
CA VAL A 497 -21.37 -51.00 -7.87
C VAL A 497 -21.66 -50.11 -6.66
N ALA A 498 -21.66 -48.79 -6.84
CA ALA A 498 -22.02 -47.85 -5.79
C ALA A 498 -23.46 -48.06 -5.28
N GLU A 499 -24.43 -48.29 -6.17
CA GLU A 499 -25.82 -48.59 -5.79
C GLU A 499 -25.93 -49.88 -4.96
N GLN A 500 -25.22 -50.94 -5.37
CA GLN A 500 -25.23 -52.23 -4.66
C GLN A 500 -24.60 -52.13 -3.27
N GLN A 501 -23.45 -51.46 -3.16
CA GLN A 501 -22.74 -51.30 -1.89
C GLN A 501 -23.43 -50.28 -0.96
N GLY A 502 -24.19 -49.34 -1.52
CA GLY A 502 -24.98 -48.34 -0.80
C GLY A 502 -26.39 -48.77 -0.42
N ALA A 503 -26.76 -50.06 -0.57
CA ALA A 503 -28.13 -50.54 -0.36
C ALA A 503 -28.72 -50.28 1.04
N SER A 504 -27.88 -49.99 2.05
CA SER A 504 -28.30 -49.61 3.41
C SER A 504 -28.62 -48.12 3.56
N LEU A 505 -28.26 -47.27 2.60
CA LEU A 505 -28.56 -45.85 2.60
C LEU A 505 -30.04 -45.60 2.22
N PRO A 506 -30.65 -44.49 2.66
CA PRO A 506 -31.99 -44.12 2.20
C PRO A 506 -32.05 -44.03 0.66
N PRO A 507 -33.18 -44.40 0.01
CA PRO A 507 -33.25 -44.53 -1.46
C PRO A 507 -32.76 -43.30 -2.22
N GLN A 508 -33.15 -42.09 -1.79
CA GLN A 508 -32.69 -40.84 -2.40
C GLN A 508 -31.18 -40.62 -2.32
N ILE A 509 -30.53 -41.09 -1.24
CA ILE A 509 -29.10 -40.94 -1.02
C ILE A 509 -28.36 -41.97 -1.87
N ASN A 510 -28.77 -43.23 -1.81
CA ASN A 510 -28.15 -44.30 -2.59
C ASN A 510 -28.18 -44.01 -4.09
N LEU A 511 -29.37 -43.73 -4.64
CA LEU A 511 -29.56 -43.46 -6.06
C LEU A 511 -28.81 -42.21 -6.52
N TYR A 512 -28.80 -41.13 -5.71
CA TYR A 512 -28.07 -39.92 -6.04
C TYR A 512 -26.55 -40.17 -6.04
N THR A 513 -26.02 -40.85 -5.02
CA THR A 513 -24.59 -41.19 -4.93
C THR A 513 -24.17 -42.07 -6.10
N ALA A 514 -24.97 -43.08 -6.47
CA ALA A 514 -24.73 -43.93 -7.64
C ALA A 514 -24.68 -43.12 -8.95
N GLY A 515 -25.67 -42.24 -9.18
CA GLY A 515 -25.70 -41.36 -10.35
C GLY A 515 -24.52 -40.40 -10.40
N ALA A 516 -24.08 -39.91 -9.25
CA ALA A 516 -22.98 -38.97 -9.17
C ALA A 516 -21.60 -39.64 -9.25
N VAL A 517 -21.48 -40.93 -8.91
CA VAL A 517 -20.32 -41.78 -9.25
C VAL A 517 -20.28 -42.03 -10.77
N ALA A 518 -21.41 -42.42 -11.38
CA ALA A 518 -21.50 -42.61 -12.83
C ALA A 518 -21.10 -41.33 -13.60
N PHE A 519 -21.59 -40.17 -13.15
CA PHE A 519 -21.23 -38.89 -13.72
C PHE A 519 -19.73 -38.61 -13.63
N GLY A 520 -19.11 -38.90 -12.48
CA GLY A 520 -17.66 -38.74 -12.28
C GLY A 520 -16.81 -39.69 -13.12
N ALA A 521 -17.35 -40.86 -13.47
CA ALA A 521 -16.72 -41.84 -14.35
C ALA A 521 -16.89 -41.55 -15.84
N GLY A 522 -17.68 -40.53 -16.22
CA GLY A 522 -17.99 -40.18 -17.61
C GLY A 522 -19.17 -40.96 -18.22
N ASP A 523 -19.89 -41.77 -17.46
CA ASP A 523 -21.10 -42.47 -17.93
C ASP A 523 -22.33 -41.57 -17.74
N HIS A 524 -22.47 -40.58 -18.64
CA HIS A 524 -23.50 -39.54 -18.52
C HIS A 524 -24.92 -40.06 -18.74
N GLU A 525 -25.11 -41.07 -19.59
CA GLU A 525 -26.42 -41.72 -19.77
C GLU A 525 -26.88 -42.42 -18.49
N LEU A 526 -26.00 -43.24 -17.89
CA LEU A 526 -26.32 -43.93 -16.63
C LEU A 526 -26.55 -42.94 -15.49
N ALA A 527 -25.76 -41.87 -15.43
CA ALA A 527 -25.96 -40.80 -14.46
C ALA A 527 -27.35 -40.17 -14.60
N ALA A 528 -27.76 -39.81 -15.82
CA ALA A 528 -29.08 -39.24 -16.10
C ALA A 528 -30.21 -40.20 -15.70
N GLU A 529 -30.07 -41.50 -15.94
CA GLU A 529 -31.03 -42.51 -15.47
C GLU A 529 -31.18 -42.51 -13.94
N TYR A 530 -30.07 -42.53 -13.19
CA TYR A 530 -30.10 -42.51 -11.74
C TYR A 530 -30.73 -41.22 -11.18
N PHE A 531 -30.40 -40.06 -11.76
CA PHE A 531 -31.02 -38.80 -11.33
C PHE A 531 -32.53 -38.76 -11.60
N ARG A 532 -33.01 -39.32 -12.72
CA ARG A 532 -34.44 -39.49 -12.96
C ARG A 532 -35.10 -40.42 -11.94
N LYS A 533 -34.42 -41.51 -11.55
CA LYS A 533 -34.94 -42.41 -10.48
C LYS A 533 -35.10 -41.68 -9.15
N VAL A 534 -34.17 -40.80 -8.77
CA VAL A 534 -34.33 -39.96 -7.56
C VAL A 534 -35.56 -39.06 -7.65
N LEU A 535 -35.76 -38.40 -8.80
CA LEU A 535 -36.89 -37.49 -9.02
C LEU A 535 -38.24 -38.20 -9.09
N ALA A 536 -38.25 -39.47 -9.48
CA ALA A 536 -39.44 -40.32 -9.53
C ALA A 536 -39.90 -40.84 -8.15
N LEU A 537 -39.08 -40.72 -7.11
CA LEU A 537 -39.49 -41.09 -5.75
C LEU A 537 -40.63 -40.18 -5.24
N PRO A 538 -41.50 -40.68 -4.35
CA PRO A 538 -42.48 -39.83 -3.65
C PRO A 538 -41.79 -38.67 -2.94
N ALA A 539 -42.41 -37.48 -2.93
CA ALA A 539 -41.81 -36.25 -2.40
C ALA A 539 -41.22 -36.42 -0.98
N GLU A 540 -41.93 -37.13 -0.11
CA GLU A 540 -41.53 -37.44 1.27
C GLU A 540 -40.22 -38.25 1.36
N GLN A 541 -39.88 -39.03 0.33
CA GLN A 541 -38.70 -39.88 0.28
C GLN A 541 -37.51 -39.22 -0.43
N ARG A 542 -37.67 -38.03 -1.01
CA ARG A 542 -36.64 -37.31 -1.79
C ARG A 542 -36.35 -35.88 -1.32
N ALA A 543 -36.63 -35.58 -0.05
CA ALA A 543 -36.48 -34.24 0.53
C ALA A 543 -35.06 -33.64 0.44
N LEU A 544 -34.01 -34.48 0.51
CA LEU A 544 -32.59 -34.04 0.62
C LEU A 544 -31.83 -33.99 -0.71
N ARG A 545 -32.33 -34.67 -1.76
CA ARG A 545 -31.60 -34.84 -3.04
C ARG A 545 -32.38 -34.46 -4.29
N SER A 546 -33.60 -33.93 -4.17
CA SER A 546 -34.39 -33.54 -5.34
C SER A 546 -33.74 -32.41 -6.15
N THR A 547 -33.33 -31.32 -5.51
CA THR A 547 -32.63 -30.19 -6.15
C THR A 547 -31.32 -30.63 -6.79
N TRP A 548 -30.52 -31.43 -6.07
CA TRP A 548 -29.26 -32.00 -6.54
C TRP A 548 -29.44 -32.92 -7.75
N ALA A 549 -30.46 -33.79 -7.72
CA ALA A 549 -30.75 -34.71 -8.83
C ALA A 549 -31.23 -33.95 -10.07
N ALA A 550 -32.13 -32.97 -9.94
CA ALA A 550 -32.56 -32.15 -11.08
C ALA A 550 -31.40 -31.35 -11.69
N TYR A 551 -30.56 -30.73 -10.85
CA TYR A 551 -29.39 -29.98 -11.31
C TYR A 551 -28.40 -30.88 -12.04
N SER A 552 -28.10 -32.04 -11.45
CA SER A 552 -27.14 -33.00 -12.01
C SER A 552 -27.69 -33.68 -13.27
N LEU A 553 -29.01 -33.88 -13.37
CA LEU A 553 -29.67 -34.35 -14.59
C LEU A 553 -29.47 -33.34 -15.73
N GLY A 554 -29.66 -32.04 -15.47
CA GLY A 554 -29.40 -31.00 -16.47
C GLY A 554 -27.95 -31.04 -16.97
N ARG A 555 -26.99 -31.17 -16.06
CA ARG A 555 -25.56 -31.31 -16.42
C ARG A 555 -25.24 -32.58 -17.20
N ALA A 556 -25.84 -33.71 -16.83
CA ALA A 556 -25.66 -34.99 -17.55
C ALA A 556 -26.23 -34.91 -18.97
N LEU A 557 -27.43 -34.34 -19.13
CA LEU A 557 -28.05 -34.13 -20.44
C LEU A 557 -27.23 -33.17 -21.31
N GLN A 558 -26.66 -32.12 -20.73
CA GLN A 558 -25.75 -31.25 -21.46
C GLN A 558 -24.52 -32.03 -21.97
N ALA A 559 -23.87 -32.82 -21.12
CA ALA A 559 -22.71 -33.63 -21.52
C ALA A 559 -23.07 -34.64 -22.63
N ILE A 560 -24.22 -35.32 -22.52
CA ILE A 560 -24.74 -36.22 -23.59
C ILE A 560 -24.91 -35.46 -24.91
N SER A 561 -25.40 -34.21 -24.88
CA SER A 561 -25.55 -33.41 -26.10
C SER A 561 -24.22 -33.00 -26.74
N GLU A 562 -23.17 -32.84 -25.93
CA GLU A 562 -21.81 -32.52 -26.38
C GLU A 562 -21.11 -33.75 -27.00
N GLU A 563 -21.51 -34.96 -26.60
CA GLU A 563 -21.03 -36.24 -27.16
C GLU A 563 -21.77 -36.66 -28.45
N ALA A 564 -22.91 -36.02 -28.75
CA ALA A 564 -23.73 -36.34 -29.91
C ALA A 564 -23.06 -35.93 -31.24
N ASN A 565 -23.02 -36.88 -32.19
CA ASN A 565 -22.41 -36.69 -33.51
C ASN A 565 -23.11 -35.57 -34.34
N GLU A 566 -22.39 -34.96 -35.26
CA GLU A 566 -22.85 -33.86 -36.15
C GLU A 566 -24.07 -34.21 -37.01
N LEU A 567 -24.38 -35.50 -37.20
CA LEU A 567 -25.51 -35.97 -38.00
C LEU A 567 -26.85 -36.03 -37.22
N ASP A 568 -26.86 -35.70 -35.92
CA ASP A 568 -28.04 -35.74 -35.06
C ASP A 568 -28.34 -34.38 -34.39
N ASP A 569 -28.39 -33.31 -35.19
CA ASP A 569 -28.66 -31.96 -34.70
C ASP A 569 -30.03 -31.82 -34.00
N GLN A 570 -31.03 -32.59 -34.44
CA GLN A 570 -32.35 -32.61 -33.81
C GLN A 570 -32.31 -33.28 -32.43
N GLY A 571 -31.66 -34.46 -32.31
CA GLY A 571 -31.47 -35.13 -31.02
C GLY A 571 -30.64 -34.29 -30.04
N ARG A 572 -29.63 -33.58 -30.54
CA ARG A 572 -28.86 -32.60 -29.74
C ARG A 572 -29.77 -31.48 -29.22
N SER A 573 -30.59 -30.88 -30.08
CA SER A 573 -31.51 -29.79 -29.70
C SER A 573 -32.53 -30.24 -28.66
N ASP A 574 -33.13 -31.41 -28.85
CA ASP A 574 -34.12 -31.98 -27.91
C ASP A 574 -33.47 -32.30 -26.55
N THR A 575 -32.24 -32.81 -26.56
CA THR A 575 -31.47 -33.08 -25.33
C THR A 575 -31.13 -31.80 -24.57
N LEU A 576 -30.73 -30.73 -25.27
CA LEU A 576 -30.48 -29.42 -24.68
C LEU A 576 -31.76 -28.80 -24.11
N LEU A 577 -32.91 -28.95 -24.78
CA LEU A 577 -34.20 -28.52 -24.24
C LEU A 577 -34.55 -29.28 -22.95
N ALA A 578 -34.34 -30.60 -22.92
CA ALA A 578 -34.53 -31.40 -21.71
C ALA A 578 -33.57 -30.97 -20.57
N ALA A 579 -32.32 -30.64 -20.89
CA ALA A 579 -31.36 -30.11 -19.92
C ALA A 579 -31.85 -28.79 -19.30
N ARG A 580 -32.35 -27.86 -20.12
CA ARG A 580 -32.96 -26.61 -19.65
C ARG A 580 -34.17 -26.84 -18.75
N GLN A 581 -35.05 -27.77 -19.12
CA GLN A 581 -36.21 -28.13 -18.29
C GLN A 581 -35.79 -28.68 -16.92
N ALA A 582 -34.69 -29.46 -16.85
CA ALA A 582 -34.14 -29.94 -15.58
C ALA A 582 -33.60 -28.80 -14.70
N PHE A 583 -32.98 -27.77 -15.29
CA PHE A 583 -32.57 -26.56 -14.56
C PHE A 583 -33.77 -25.75 -14.06
N VAL A 584 -34.82 -25.59 -14.87
CA VAL A 584 -36.10 -24.99 -14.43
C VAL A 584 -36.69 -25.77 -13.25
N GLN A 585 -36.72 -27.10 -13.34
CA GLN A 585 -37.21 -27.97 -12.27
C GLN A 585 -36.37 -27.83 -10.99
N THR A 586 -35.05 -27.67 -11.10
CA THR A 586 -34.17 -27.44 -9.95
C THR A 586 -34.62 -26.22 -9.14
N ARG A 587 -34.92 -25.11 -9.81
CA ARG A 587 -35.39 -23.87 -9.16
C ARG A 587 -36.75 -24.06 -8.52
N GLN A 588 -37.66 -24.71 -9.24
CA GLN A 588 -38.99 -24.98 -8.70
C GLN A 588 -38.91 -25.82 -7.43
N LEU A 589 -38.05 -26.85 -7.38
CA LEU A 589 -37.84 -27.66 -6.18
C LEU A 589 -37.27 -26.84 -5.01
N SER A 590 -36.36 -25.92 -5.27
CA SER A 590 -35.84 -24.99 -4.24
C SER A 590 -36.96 -24.07 -3.70
N ILE A 591 -37.80 -23.53 -4.60
CA ILE A 591 -38.98 -22.71 -4.26
C ILE A 591 -40.00 -23.51 -3.45
N ASP A 592 -40.23 -24.77 -3.80
CA ASP A 592 -41.16 -25.69 -3.14
C ASP A 592 -40.66 -26.15 -1.75
N GLY A 593 -39.44 -25.77 -1.35
CA GLY A 593 -38.90 -26.03 -0.01
C GLY A 593 -38.09 -27.31 0.12
N PHE A 594 -37.69 -27.96 -0.98
CA PHE A 594 -36.71 -29.05 -0.93
C PHE A 594 -35.34 -28.53 -0.48
N SER A 595 -34.52 -29.39 0.13
CA SER A 595 -33.21 -29.02 0.64
C SER A 595 -32.30 -28.48 -0.46
N ASP A 596 -31.73 -27.29 -0.28
CA ASP A 596 -30.83 -26.65 -1.26
C ASP A 596 -29.59 -26.01 -0.60
N PRO A 597 -28.75 -26.79 0.11
CA PRO A 597 -27.61 -26.28 0.87
C PRO A 597 -26.46 -25.72 0.01
N LEU A 598 -26.47 -26.02 -1.30
CA LEU A 598 -25.52 -25.49 -2.28
C LEU A 598 -26.13 -24.41 -3.16
N GLU A 599 -27.36 -23.98 -2.88
CA GLU A 599 -28.07 -22.95 -3.64
C GLU A 599 -28.14 -23.27 -5.14
N LEU A 600 -28.34 -24.55 -5.47
CA LEU A 600 -28.43 -25.08 -6.83
C LEU A 600 -29.62 -24.50 -7.60
N GLY A 601 -30.67 -24.06 -6.88
CA GLY A 601 -31.72 -23.23 -7.46
C GLY A 601 -31.13 -21.99 -8.13
N ILE A 602 -30.32 -21.20 -7.43
CA ILE A 602 -29.66 -20.03 -8.03
C ILE A 602 -28.66 -20.46 -9.11
N ALA A 603 -27.82 -21.47 -8.85
CA ALA A 603 -26.80 -21.93 -9.80
C ALA A 603 -27.39 -22.38 -11.14
N SER A 604 -28.58 -23.00 -11.14
CA SER A 604 -29.25 -23.49 -12.35
C SER A 604 -29.62 -22.38 -13.35
N LEU A 605 -29.74 -21.12 -12.91
CA LEU A 605 -29.93 -19.98 -13.81
C LEU A 605 -28.74 -19.82 -14.73
N GLY A 606 -27.52 -19.92 -14.18
CA GLY A 606 -26.28 -19.77 -14.95
C GLY A 606 -26.04 -20.92 -15.92
N GLU A 607 -26.41 -22.14 -15.54
CA GLU A 607 -26.32 -23.32 -16.42
C GLU A 607 -27.29 -23.22 -17.61
N GLU A 608 -28.54 -22.82 -17.36
CA GLU A 608 -29.50 -22.58 -18.44
C GLU A 608 -29.07 -21.43 -19.34
N ALA A 609 -28.59 -20.34 -18.76
CA ALA A 609 -28.07 -19.19 -19.48
C ALA A 609 -26.91 -19.58 -20.42
N ARG A 610 -26.03 -20.49 -19.97
CA ARG A 610 -24.92 -21.00 -20.78
C ARG A 610 -25.41 -21.75 -22.02
N ILE A 611 -26.45 -22.58 -21.89
CA ILE A 611 -27.06 -23.27 -23.04
C ILE A 611 -27.62 -22.25 -24.04
N LEU A 612 -28.41 -21.29 -23.56
CA LEU A 612 -29.00 -20.23 -24.40
C LEU A 612 -27.93 -19.41 -25.12
N LYS A 613 -26.88 -19.00 -24.39
CA LYS A 613 -25.76 -18.25 -24.94
C LYS A 613 -25.08 -19.00 -26.08
N ASN A 614 -24.80 -20.31 -25.89
CA ASN A 614 -24.17 -21.15 -26.92
C ASN A 614 -25.06 -21.34 -28.15
N GLN A 615 -26.39 -21.17 -28.01
CA GLN A 615 -27.35 -21.15 -29.12
C GLN A 615 -27.52 -19.75 -29.75
N ASN A 616 -26.70 -18.75 -29.36
CA ASN A 616 -26.79 -17.34 -29.75
C ASN A 616 -28.03 -16.59 -29.23
N HIS A 617 -28.70 -17.10 -28.20
CA HIS A 617 -29.82 -16.42 -27.53
C HIS A 617 -29.30 -15.48 -26.43
N TRP A 618 -28.52 -14.48 -26.82
CA TRP A 618 -27.78 -13.59 -25.92
C TRP A 618 -28.68 -12.86 -24.92
N SER A 619 -29.79 -12.27 -25.37
CA SER A 619 -30.68 -11.51 -24.46
C SER A 619 -31.30 -12.39 -23.37
N GLU A 620 -31.71 -13.62 -23.67
CA GLU A 620 -32.27 -14.54 -22.66
C GLU A 620 -31.19 -15.01 -21.67
N ALA A 621 -29.99 -15.28 -22.16
CA ALA A 621 -28.86 -15.63 -21.30
C ALA A 621 -28.47 -14.50 -20.34
N ILE A 622 -28.45 -13.25 -20.83
CA ILE A 622 -28.18 -12.06 -20.01
C ILE A 622 -29.25 -11.89 -18.92
N ASP A 623 -30.54 -12.08 -19.23
CA ASP A 623 -31.63 -11.97 -18.25
C ASP A 623 -31.45 -12.97 -17.10
N LEU A 624 -31.06 -14.20 -17.41
CA LEU A 624 -30.82 -15.27 -16.42
C LEU A 624 -29.56 -15.01 -15.60
N TYR A 625 -28.43 -14.66 -16.22
CA TYR A 625 -27.20 -14.33 -15.49
C TYR A 625 -27.37 -13.08 -14.61
N ALA A 626 -28.11 -12.08 -15.07
CA ALA A 626 -28.41 -10.88 -14.28
C ALA A 626 -29.35 -11.18 -13.11
N SER A 627 -30.33 -12.07 -13.29
CA SER A 627 -31.19 -12.55 -12.20
C SER A 627 -30.40 -13.38 -11.18
N GLN A 628 -29.46 -14.20 -11.65
CA GLN A 628 -28.52 -14.93 -10.79
C GLN A 628 -27.65 -13.97 -9.96
N ASN A 629 -27.12 -12.91 -10.59
CA ASN A 629 -26.36 -11.87 -9.92
C ASN A 629 -27.19 -11.11 -8.87
N LEU A 630 -28.43 -10.74 -9.20
CA LEU A 630 -29.34 -10.03 -8.29
C LEU A 630 -29.65 -10.84 -7.03
N LEU A 631 -29.65 -12.17 -7.12
CA LEU A 631 -29.80 -13.07 -5.98
C LEU A 631 -28.53 -13.21 -5.12
N GLY A 632 -27.45 -12.50 -5.47
CA GLY A 632 -26.21 -12.44 -4.68
C GLY A 632 -25.13 -13.45 -5.09
N SER A 633 -25.27 -14.11 -6.24
CA SER A 633 -24.28 -15.09 -6.71
C SER A 633 -23.13 -14.44 -7.48
N GLU A 634 -21.91 -14.62 -6.98
CA GLU A 634 -20.65 -14.20 -7.62
C GLU A 634 -20.45 -14.85 -9.01
N VAL A 635 -21.03 -16.03 -9.24
CA VAL A 635 -21.02 -16.71 -10.54
C VAL A 635 -21.83 -15.93 -11.57
N GLY A 636 -22.98 -15.36 -11.18
CA GLY A 636 -23.77 -14.50 -12.07
C GLY A 636 -22.99 -13.25 -12.49
N TYR A 637 -22.33 -12.60 -11.54
CA TYR A 637 -21.46 -11.45 -11.80
C TYR A 637 -20.33 -11.78 -12.80
N SER A 638 -19.57 -12.84 -12.52
CA SER A 638 -18.47 -13.28 -13.39
C SER A 638 -18.94 -13.74 -14.77
N SER A 639 -20.10 -14.39 -14.87
CA SER A 639 -20.68 -14.81 -16.15
C SER A 639 -21.06 -13.61 -17.03
N LEU A 640 -21.62 -12.55 -16.45
CA LEU A 640 -21.92 -11.32 -17.21
C LEU A 640 -20.65 -10.65 -17.74
N LYS A 641 -19.55 -10.64 -16.97
CA LYS A 641 -18.25 -10.16 -17.46
C LYS A 641 -17.74 -11.00 -18.63
N GLN A 642 -17.91 -12.31 -18.56
CA GLN A 642 -17.55 -13.22 -19.66
C GLN A 642 -18.39 -12.91 -20.92
N VAL A 643 -19.70 -12.71 -20.78
CA VAL A 643 -20.58 -12.33 -21.90
C VAL A 643 -20.14 -11.01 -22.54
N VAL A 644 -19.76 -10.01 -21.75
CA VAL A 644 -19.18 -8.75 -22.28
C VAL A 644 -17.94 -9.02 -23.13
N GLY A 645 -17.01 -9.85 -22.64
CA GLY A 645 -15.80 -10.19 -23.37
C GLY A 645 -16.07 -10.95 -24.68
N GLU A 646 -17.01 -11.90 -24.66
CA GLU A 646 -17.41 -12.66 -25.85
C GLU A 646 -18.10 -11.77 -26.89
N LEU A 647 -19.00 -10.88 -26.47
CA LEU A 647 -19.63 -9.89 -27.35
C LEU A 647 -18.60 -8.93 -27.96
N GLY A 648 -17.59 -8.51 -27.19
CA GLY A 648 -16.49 -7.68 -27.66
C GLY A 648 -15.58 -8.37 -28.70
N GLY A 649 -15.58 -9.70 -28.74
CA GLY A 649 -14.86 -10.50 -29.73
C GLY A 649 -15.59 -10.71 -31.06
N LEU A 650 -16.87 -10.34 -31.16
CA LEU A 650 -17.66 -10.45 -32.40
C LEU A 650 -17.18 -9.46 -33.48
N SER A 651 -17.44 -9.80 -34.76
CA SER A 651 -17.24 -8.82 -35.84
C SER A 651 -18.24 -7.66 -35.74
N ASP A 652 -17.89 -6.50 -36.29
CA ASP A 652 -18.70 -5.27 -36.20
C ASP A 652 -20.14 -5.49 -36.70
N ALA A 653 -20.31 -6.23 -37.81
CA ALA A 653 -21.62 -6.54 -38.36
C ALA A 653 -22.45 -7.45 -37.44
N GLN A 654 -21.82 -8.47 -36.84
CA GLN A 654 -22.49 -9.37 -35.89
C GLN A 654 -22.88 -8.62 -34.62
N LEU A 655 -21.98 -7.80 -34.08
CA LEU A 655 -22.23 -7.02 -32.87
C LEU A 655 -23.36 -6.01 -33.10
N LEU A 656 -23.38 -5.30 -34.23
CA LEU A 656 -24.48 -4.38 -34.57
C LEU A 656 -25.84 -5.09 -34.64
N GLU A 657 -25.90 -6.34 -35.10
CA GLU A 657 -27.14 -7.13 -35.06
C GLU A 657 -27.55 -7.45 -33.62
N GLN A 658 -26.61 -7.87 -32.77
CA GLN A 658 -26.89 -8.17 -31.36
C GLN A 658 -27.31 -6.92 -30.57
N LEU A 659 -26.74 -5.75 -30.89
CA LEU A 659 -27.06 -4.47 -30.24
C LEU A 659 -28.51 -4.01 -30.45
N LYS A 660 -29.23 -4.56 -31.43
CA LYS A 660 -30.68 -4.33 -31.58
C LYS A 660 -31.49 -4.92 -30.42
N GLN A 661 -30.93 -5.88 -29.69
CA GLN A 661 -31.56 -6.46 -28.51
C GLN A 661 -31.31 -5.57 -27.27
N PRO A 662 -32.36 -5.11 -26.57
CA PRO A 662 -32.20 -4.12 -25.48
C PRO A 662 -31.28 -4.57 -24.34
N LEU A 663 -31.33 -5.85 -23.93
CA LEU A 663 -30.48 -6.33 -22.83
C LEU A 663 -29.00 -6.42 -23.20
N VAL A 664 -28.67 -6.70 -24.48
CA VAL A 664 -27.29 -6.69 -24.97
C VAL A 664 -26.74 -5.27 -24.91
N ALA A 665 -27.48 -4.30 -25.44
CA ALA A 665 -27.09 -2.89 -25.39
C ALA A 665 -26.94 -2.38 -23.95
N ARG A 666 -27.86 -2.74 -23.05
CA ARG A 666 -27.81 -2.35 -21.62
C ARG A 666 -26.63 -2.97 -20.89
N LEU A 667 -26.28 -4.24 -21.13
CA LEU A 667 -25.12 -4.89 -20.54
C LEU A 667 -23.80 -4.24 -21.00
N LEU A 668 -23.66 -3.98 -22.29
CA LEU A 668 -22.47 -3.28 -22.80
C LEU A 668 -22.38 -1.84 -22.30
N THR A 669 -23.52 -1.14 -22.20
CA THR A 669 -23.57 0.20 -21.57
C THR A 669 -23.12 0.12 -20.11
N ALA A 670 -23.61 -0.86 -19.34
CA ALA A 670 -23.22 -1.08 -17.95
C ALA A 670 -21.71 -1.30 -17.80
N SER A 671 -21.11 -2.15 -18.65
CA SER A 671 -19.66 -2.40 -18.67
C SER A 671 -18.86 -1.14 -18.95
N LEU A 672 -19.27 -0.36 -19.96
CA LEU A 672 -18.52 0.80 -20.43
C LEU A 672 -18.64 1.99 -19.45
N VAL A 673 -19.83 2.25 -18.90
CA VAL A 673 -20.04 3.37 -17.96
C VAL A 673 -19.37 3.14 -16.60
N SER A 674 -19.17 1.87 -16.24
CA SER A 674 -18.48 1.45 -15.01
C SER A 674 -16.99 1.19 -15.20
N HIS A 675 -16.44 1.41 -16.40
CA HIS A 675 -15.03 1.12 -16.71
C HIS A 675 -14.63 -0.32 -16.34
N GLN A 676 -15.51 -1.29 -16.60
CA GLN A 676 -15.30 -2.68 -16.20
C GLN A 676 -14.04 -3.26 -16.87
N GLY A 677 -13.03 -3.61 -16.07
CA GLY A 677 -11.76 -4.16 -16.55
C GLY A 677 -10.65 -3.12 -16.71
N TRP A 678 -10.91 -1.85 -16.37
CA TRP A 678 -9.89 -0.82 -16.32
C TRP A 678 -9.01 -1.01 -15.09
N SER A 679 -7.72 -0.75 -15.26
CA SER A 679 -6.78 -0.55 -14.14
C SER A 679 -6.38 0.92 -14.14
N PHE A 680 -6.63 1.62 -13.03
CA PHE A 680 -6.11 2.96 -12.76
C PHE A 680 -6.19 3.93 -13.96
N GLY A 681 -7.38 4.14 -14.53
CA GLY A 681 -7.60 5.18 -15.56
C GLY A 681 -7.10 4.86 -16.98
N GLU A 682 -6.68 3.64 -17.29
CA GLU A 682 -6.43 3.19 -18.66
C GLU A 682 -7.71 3.28 -19.51
N LYS A 683 -7.63 3.84 -20.73
CA LYS A 683 -8.73 3.83 -21.71
C LYS A 683 -8.39 2.87 -22.86
N PRO A 684 -8.87 1.61 -22.88
CA PRO A 684 -8.55 0.68 -23.94
C PRO A 684 -9.11 1.13 -25.30
N GLU A 685 -8.31 1.05 -26.37
CA GLU A 685 -8.79 1.38 -27.74
C GLU A 685 -10.00 0.54 -28.17
N ALA A 686 -10.08 -0.70 -27.68
CA ALA A 686 -11.20 -1.60 -27.92
C ALA A 686 -12.54 -1.02 -27.43
N GLU A 687 -12.54 -0.26 -26.34
CA GLU A 687 -13.77 0.34 -25.81
C GLU A 687 -14.23 1.55 -26.62
N GLN A 688 -13.32 2.36 -27.16
CA GLN A 688 -13.70 3.47 -28.04
C GLN A 688 -14.46 2.96 -29.28
N LYS A 689 -14.02 1.82 -29.83
CA LYS A 689 -14.74 1.12 -30.91
C LYS A 689 -16.12 0.66 -30.44
N LEU A 690 -16.22 0.02 -29.27
CA LEU A 690 -17.49 -0.45 -28.72
C LEU A 690 -18.47 0.70 -28.46
N ILE A 691 -18.01 1.82 -27.92
CA ILE A 691 -18.83 3.03 -27.72
C ILE A 691 -19.40 3.53 -29.04
N LYS A 692 -18.58 3.60 -30.10
CA LYS A 692 -19.04 4.03 -31.42
C LYS A 692 -20.09 3.09 -32.00
N LEU A 693 -19.87 1.77 -31.90
CA LEU A 693 -20.83 0.77 -32.38
C LEU A 693 -22.12 0.77 -31.55
N LEU A 694 -22.01 0.95 -30.23
CA LEU A 694 -23.15 1.08 -29.33
C LEU A 694 -24.00 2.28 -29.71
N SER A 695 -23.42 3.47 -29.88
CA SER A 695 -24.13 4.68 -30.30
C SER A 695 -24.79 4.55 -31.68
N GLN A 696 -24.22 3.76 -32.59
CA GLN A 696 -24.84 3.44 -33.89
C GLN A 696 -25.98 2.43 -33.77
N GLY A 697 -25.79 1.37 -32.98
CA GLY A 697 -26.75 0.29 -32.81
C GLY A 697 -27.98 0.68 -31.98
N THR A 698 -27.86 1.70 -31.12
CA THR A 698 -28.96 2.25 -30.31
C THR A 698 -29.58 3.52 -30.89
N ALA A 699 -29.18 3.93 -32.10
CA ALA A 699 -29.71 5.13 -32.73
C ALA A 699 -31.24 5.03 -32.90
N GLY A 700 -31.97 5.92 -32.23
CA GLY A 700 -33.44 5.97 -32.24
C GLY A 700 -34.13 5.15 -31.15
N THR A 701 -33.39 4.37 -30.35
CA THR A 701 -33.91 3.71 -29.14
C THR A 701 -33.46 4.49 -27.90
N PHE A 702 -34.39 5.21 -27.26
CA PHE A 702 -34.11 6.02 -26.07
C PHE A 702 -34.24 5.25 -24.75
N ASP A 703 -34.24 3.93 -24.82
CA ASP A 703 -34.15 3.06 -23.66
C ASP A 703 -32.77 3.25 -22.99
N ASN A 704 -32.73 3.46 -21.66
CA ASN A 704 -31.49 3.69 -20.91
C ASN A 704 -30.73 4.98 -21.31
N ALA A 705 -31.45 6.01 -21.78
CA ALA A 705 -30.90 7.27 -22.28
C ALA A 705 -29.99 8.00 -21.26
N ASP A 706 -30.27 7.90 -19.96
CA ASP A 706 -29.44 8.54 -18.92
C ASP A 706 -28.05 7.90 -18.77
N ARG A 707 -27.93 6.58 -18.88
CA ARG A 707 -26.62 5.88 -18.85
C ARG A 707 -25.86 6.05 -20.15
N LEU A 708 -26.57 6.09 -21.29
CA LEU A 708 -25.94 6.46 -22.56
C LEU A 708 -25.44 7.91 -22.51
N ALA A 709 -26.19 8.83 -21.89
CA ALA A 709 -25.73 10.19 -21.67
C ALA A 709 -24.51 10.24 -20.74
N ALA A 710 -24.51 9.46 -19.66
CA ALA A 710 -23.35 9.34 -18.76
C ALA A 710 -22.09 8.84 -19.48
N LEU A 711 -22.23 7.78 -20.27
CA LEU A 711 -21.15 7.22 -21.08
C LEU A 711 -20.59 8.26 -22.06
N ASN A 712 -21.45 8.98 -22.78
CA ASN A 712 -21.01 10.02 -23.72
C ASN A 712 -20.35 11.20 -22.98
N TYR A 713 -20.85 11.58 -21.80
CA TYR A 713 -20.24 12.61 -20.97
C TYR A 713 -18.83 12.22 -20.51
N GLN A 714 -18.63 10.99 -20.01
CA GLN A 714 -17.31 10.46 -19.60
C GLN A 714 -16.30 10.41 -20.76
N ASN A 715 -16.79 10.29 -22.00
CA ASN A 715 -15.99 10.31 -23.22
C ASN A 715 -15.82 11.71 -23.84
N GLY A 716 -16.44 12.75 -23.26
CA GLY A 716 -16.33 14.13 -23.73
C GLY A 716 -17.28 14.51 -24.88
N ASP A 717 -18.22 13.65 -25.27
CA ASP A 717 -19.27 13.98 -26.26
C ASP A 717 -20.46 14.66 -25.57
N PHE A 718 -20.27 15.92 -25.23
CA PHE A 718 -21.29 16.74 -24.56
C PHE A 718 -22.48 17.07 -25.45
N ALA A 719 -22.32 17.04 -26.78
CA ALA A 719 -23.41 17.32 -27.71
C ALA A 719 -24.42 16.16 -27.71
N THR A 720 -23.93 14.93 -27.86
CA THR A 720 -24.76 13.72 -27.76
C THR A 720 -25.34 13.56 -26.36
N THR A 721 -24.58 13.90 -25.32
CA THR A 721 -25.08 13.93 -23.94
C THR A 721 -26.34 14.81 -23.81
N ARG A 722 -26.33 16.03 -24.35
CA ARG A 722 -27.50 16.93 -24.30
C ARG A 722 -28.71 16.34 -25.02
N LEU A 723 -28.51 15.79 -26.22
CA LEU A 723 -29.59 15.15 -27.00
C LEU A 723 -30.21 13.97 -26.25
N LEU A 724 -29.40 13.10 -25.65
CA LEU A 724 -29.89 11.98 -24.85
C LEU A 724 -30.62 12.44 -23.59
N LEU A 725 -30.21 13.54 -22.98
CA LEU A 725 -30.88 14.12 -21.81
C LEU A 725 -32.25 14.75 -22.11
N GLU A 726 -32.57 15.06 -23.37
CA GLU A 726 -33.94 15.48 -23.76
C GLU A 726 -34.93 14.32 -23.66
N HIS A 727 -34.43 13.09 -23.80
CA HIS A 727 -35.21 11.86 -23.68
C HIS A 727 -35.00 11.13 -22.35
N ALA A 728 -34.01 11.53 -21.55
CA ALA A 728 -33.83 11.06 -20.19
C ALA A 728 -34.86 11.71 -19.26
N GLY A 729 -35.48 10.90 -18.39
CA GLY A 729 -36.42 11.40 -17.37
C GLY A 729 -35.75 12.28 -16.30
N ASP A 730 -36.46 12.48 -15.19
CA ASP A 730 -36.03 13.32 -14.07
C ASP A 730 -35.30 12.53 -12.96
N GLY A 731 -34.60 11.46 -13.32
CA GLY A 731 -33.79 10.67 -12.38
C GLY A 731 -32.55 11.41 -11.88
N GLY A 732 -31.99 10.96 -10.75
CA GLY A 732 -30.81 11.57 -10.12
C GLY A 732 -29.61 11.74 -11.07
N LEU A 733 -29.27 10.69 -11.83
CA LEU A 733 -28.16 10.72 -12.80
C LEU A 733 -28.39 11.76 -13.91
N ALA A 734 -29.61 11.86 -14.43
CA ALA A 734 -29.95 12.82 -15.47
C ALA A 734 -29.82 14.27 -14.95
N TRP A 735 -30.30 14.54 -13.73
CA TRP A 735 -30.11 15.86 -13.10
C TRP A 735 -28.64 16.16 -12.78
N TRP A 736 -27.87 15.16 -12.36
CA TRP A 736 -26.44 15.34 -12.09
C TRP A 736 -25.68 15.69 -13.37
N LEU A 737 -25.98 15.02 -14.49
CA LEU A 737 -25.42 15.36 -15.80
C LEU A 737 -25.81 16.76 -16.26
N ARG A 738 -27.08 17.17 -16.08
CA ARG A 738 -27.54 18.54 -16.35
C ARG A 738 -26.77 19.56 -15.50
N ALA A 739 -26.48 19.24 -14.24
CA ALA A 739 -25.67 20.08 -13.37
C ALA A 739 -24.24 20.23 -13.87
N LYS A 740 -23.59 19.13 -14.25
CA LYS A 740 -22.22 19.14 -14.79
C LYS A 740 -22.11 19.91 -16.11
N LEU A 741 -23.09 19.76 -17.00
CA LEU A 741 -23.17 20.56 -18.24
C LEU A 741 -23.33 22.06 -17.93
N ALA A 742 -24.17 22.42 -16.96
CA ALA A 742 -24.32 23.82 -16.55
C ALA A 742 -23.04 24.41 -15.93
N VAL A 743 -22.29 23.63 -15.12
CA VAL A 743 -20.96 24.05 -14.63
C VAL A 743 -20.03 24.30 -15.81
N ARG A 744 -20.01 23.40 -16.80
CA ARG A 744 -19.18 23.53 -18.00
C ARG A 744 -19.54 24.76 -18.85
N ASP A 745 -20.83 25.08 -18.95
CA ASP A 745 -21.33 26.25 -19.66
C ASP A 745 -21.13 27.56 -18.86
N GLY A 746 -20.61 27.48 -17.63
CA GLY A 746 -20.36 28.61 -16.75
C GLY A 746 -21.60 29.15 -16.03
N ASP A 747 -22.75 28.47 -16.16
CA ASP A 747 -24.00 28.86 -15.50
C ASP A 747 -24.08 28.25 -14.11
N LYS A 748 -23.45 28.94 -13.15
CA LYS A 748 -23.42 28.54 -11.73
C LYS A 748 -24.81 28.46 -11.09
N ALA A 749 -25.78 29.25 -11.55
CA ALA A 749 -27.14 29.25 -11.00
C ALA A 749 -27.92 28.04 -11.47
N ALA A 750 -27.88 27.73 -12.78
CA ALA A 750 -28.47 26.51 -13.33
C ALA A 750 -27.80 25.26 -12.75
N ALA A 751 -26.47 25.28 -12.57
CA ALA A 751 -25.73 24.19 -11.95
C ALA A 751 -26.24 23.91 -10.53
N ALA A 752 -26.31 24.93 -9.67
CA ALA A 752 -26.81 24.77 -8.30
C ALA A 752 -28.25 24.25 -8.25
N ALA A 753 -29.14 24.74 -9.13
CA ALA A 753 -30.51 24.26 -9.21
C ALA A 753 -30.60 22.79 -9.67
N ALA A 754 -29.78 22.38 -10.64
CA ALA A 754 -29.72 21.01 -11.12
C ALA A 754 -29.11 20.06 -10.08
N TYR A 755 -28.06 20.47 -9.37
CA TYR A 755 -27.48 19.72 -8.25
C TYR A 755 -28.50 19.49 -7.12
N ALA A 756 -29.29 20.50 -6.76
CA ALA A 756 -30.35 20.34 -5.76
C ALA A 756 -31.41 19.32 -6.18
N LYS A 757 -31.79 19.30 -7.47
CA LYS A 757 -32.71 18.29 -8.01
C LYS A 757 -32.09 16.90 -8.05
N ALA A 758 -30.80 16.79 -8.38
CA ALA A 758 -30.08 15.52 -8.33
C ALA A 758 -30.04 14.95 -6.91
N ALA A 759 -29.72 15.78 -5.91
CA ALA A 759 -29.66 15.37 -4.51
C ALA A 759 -31.02 14.90 -3.99
N ALA A 760 -32.12 15.54 -4.43
CA ALA A 760 -33.47 15.13 -4.07
C ALA A 760 -33.93 13.84 -4.77
N ALA A 761 -33.39 13.54 -5.95
CA ALA A 761 -33.78 12.40 -6.76
C ALA A 761 -32.98 11.12 -6.46
N PHE A 762 -31.78 11.21 -5.89
CA PHE A 762 -31.03 10.04 -5.45
C PHE A 762 -31.54 9.51 -4.10
N PRO A 763 -31.82 8.20 -3.98
CA PRO A 763 -32.02 7.55 -2.68
C PRO A 763 -30.79 7.72 -1.80
N ARG A 764 -31.00 7.91 -0.49
CA ARG A 764 -29.90 8.11 0.48
C ARG A 764 -29.06 6.86 0.71
N ASP A 765 -29.64 5.69 0.51
CA ASP A 765 -29.02 4.38 0.70
C ASP A 765 -28.46 3.79 -0.60
N GLU A 766 -28.63 4.47 -1.74
CA GLU A 766 -28.02 4.06 -2.99
C GLU A 766 -26.49 4.13 -2.87
N SER A 767 -25.81 3.01 -3.15
CA SER A 767 -24.36 2.91 -3.24
C SER A 767 -24.00 2.29 -4.58
N TRP A 768 -23.12 2.98 -5.30
CA TRP A 768 -22.51 2.49 -6.52
C TRP A 768 -21.24 1.70 -6.23
N GLY A 769 -20.85 1.57 -4.95
CA GLY A 769 -19.74 0.75 -4.49
C GLY A 769 -18.37 1.44 -4.55
N PHE A 770 -17.36 0.65 -4.25
CA PHE A 770 -15.97 1.09 -4.14
C PHE A 770 -15.37 1.46 -5.50
N ARG A 771 -14.66 2.58 -5.53
CA ARG A 771 -13.77 2.99 -6.62
C ARG A 771 -12.46 3.55 -6.07
N GLY A 772 -11.42 3.53 -6.90
CA GLY A 772 -10.15 4.17 -6.60
C GLY A 772 -9.56 4.88 -7.81
N ASP A 773 -8.79 5.94 -7.57
CA ASP A 773 -8.08 6.68 -8.61
C ASP A 773 -6.65 6.17 -8.82
N TYR A 774 -5.92 6.77 -9.77
CA TYR A 774 -4.52 6.41 -10.03
C TYR A 774 -3.66 6.64 -8.79
N ASP A 775 -3.94 7.69 -8.01
CA ASP A 775 -3.23 8.13 -6.81
C ASP A 775 -3.48 7.22 -5.57
N GLY A 776 -4.30 6.18 -5.71
CA GLY A 776 -4.61 5.23 -4.64
C GLY A 776 -5.61 5.77 -3.62
N ASN A 777 -6.24 6.91 -3.92
CA ASN A 777 -7.35 7.40 -3.15
C ASN A 777 -8.60 6.58 -3.47
N TYR A 778 -9.50 6.45 -2.51
CA TYR A 778 -10.70 5.62 -2.62
C TYR A 778 -11.97 6.34 -2.23
N GLU A 779 -13.07 5.87 -2.76
CA GLU A 779 -14.42 6.38 -2.49
C GLU A 779 -15.38 5.20 -2.51
N ASP A 780 -16.17 5.03 -1.45
CA ASP A 780 -17.41 4.24 -1.54
C ASP A 780 -18.49 5.17 -2.09
N LEU A 781 -18.69 5.13 -3.41
CA LEU A 781 -19.45 6.14 -4.12
C LEU A 781 -20.94 6.01 -3.81
N LYS A 782 -21.44 6.92 -2.97
CA LYS A 782 -22.86 7.19 -2.83
C LYS A 782 -23.22 8.41 -3.67
N PRO A 783 -24.00 8.28 -4.75
CA PRO A 783 -24.26 9.38 -5.67
C PRO A 783 -24.92 10.57 -4.98
N GLY A 784 -25.84 10.33 -4.02
CA GLY A 784 -26.43 11.40 -3.22
C GLY A 784 -25.39 12.22 -2.45
N CYS A 785 -24.48 11.55 -1.75
CA CYS A 785 -23.39 12.21 -1.02
C CYS A 785 -22.44 12.95 -1.98
N ARG A 786 -22.06 12.32 -3.09
CA ARG A 786 -21.16 12.95 -4.09
C ARG A 786 -21.75 14.22 -4.67
N VAL A 787 -23.03 14.19 -5.03
CA VAL A 787 -23.78 15.35 -5.53
C VAL A 787 -23.83 16.46 -4.49
N GLU A 788 -24.07 16.15 -3.22
CA GLU A 788 -24.03 17.12 -2.11
C GLU A 788 -22.61 17.70 -1.93
N GLY A 789 -21.57 16.86 -1.97
CA GLY A 789 -20.17 17.29 -1.90
C GLY A 789 -19.76 18.21 -3.06
N GLU A 790 -20.16 17.89 -4.30
CA GLU A 790 -19.97 18.77 -5.46
C GLU A 790 -20.77 20.08 -5.31
N SER A 791 -21.98 20.02 -4.76
CA SER A 791 -22.78 21.22 -4.43
C SER A 791 -22.08 22.11 -3.41
N ALA A 792 -21.35 21.52 -2.46
CA ALA A 792 -20.57 22.25 -1.47
C ALA A 792 -19.46 23.09 -2.14
N LEU A 793 -18.83 22.58 -3.21
CA LEU A 793 -17.82 23.34 -3.94
C LEU A 793 -18.39 24.62 -4.57
N LEU A 794 -19.62 24.55 -5.10
CA LEU A 794 -20.32 25.73 -5.62
C LEU A 794 -20.72 26.69 -4.49
N ALA A 795 -21.09 26.17 -3.31
CA ALA A 795 -21.36 27.00 -2.14
C ALA A 795 -20.11 27.74 -1.64
N LEU A 796 -18.95 27.07 -1.59
CA LEU A 796 -17.66 27.70 -1.26
C LEU A 796 -17.31 28.84 -2.23
N ASP A 797 -17.46 28.59 -3.53
CA ASP A 797 -17.20 29.59 -4.58
C ASP A 797 -18.12 30.83 -4.46
N ARG A 798 -19.35 30.67 -3.95
CA ARG A 798 -20.26 31.79 -3.65
C ARG A 798 -19.99 32.49 -2.32
N GLY A 799 -19.11 31.94 -1.46
CA GLY A 799 -18.88 32.43 -0.10
C GLY A 799 -19.88 31.94 0.95
N ASP A 800 -20.73 30.97 0.61
CA ASP A 800 -21.72 30.37 1.52
C ASP A 800 -21.08 29.24 2.36
N TYR A 801 -20.06 29.56 3.17
CA TYR A 801 -19.21 28.54 3.80
C TYR A 801 -19.95 27.60 4.78
N VAL A 802 -20.95 28.11 5.53
CA VAL A 802 -21.74 27.27 6.45
C VAL A 802 -22.57 26.24 5.68
N GLN A 803 -23.16 26.65 4.55
CA GLN A 803 -23.89 25.72 3.68
C GLN A 803 -22.94 24.68 3.08
N ALA A 804 -21.75 25.09 2.63
CA ALA A 804 -20.74 24.16 2.13
C ALA A 804 -20.34 23.12 3.18
N PHE A 805 -20.08 23.56 4.42
CA PHE A 805 -19.79 22.65 5.52
C PHE A 805 -20.95 21.69 5.80
N GLU A 806 -22.20 22.18 5.82
CA GLU A 806 -23.38 21.35 6.07
C GLU A 806 -23.53 20.23 5.03
N LEU A 807 -23.33 20.55 3.75
CA LEU A 807 -23.41 19.58 2.65
C LEU A 807 -22.33 18.49 2.76
N LEU A 808 -21.09 18.87 3.08
CA LEU A 808 -20.00 17.92 3.30
C LEU A 808 -20.24 17.06 4.56
N TYR A 809 -20.68 17.68 5.65
CA TYR A 809 -20.96 17.00 6.92
C TYR A 809 -22.04 15.92 6.80
N ARG A 810 -23.09 16.16 5.99
CA ARG A 810 -24.16 15.17 5.74
C ARG A 810 -23.67 13.90 5.03
N SER A 811 -22.53 13.96 4.37
CA SER A 811 -21.91 12.81 3.70
C SER A 811 -21.22 11.84 4.68
N GLY A 812 -21.16 12.19 5.97
CA GLY A 812 -20.59 11.35 7.01
C GLY A 812 -19.11 11.05 6.78
N ASP A 813 -18.71 9.80 6.98
CA ASP A 813 -17.31 9.37 6.86
C ASP A 813 -16.74 9.51 5.43
N ILE A 814 -17.59 9.55 4.40
CA ILE A 814 -17.16 9.54 2.99
C ILE A 814 -16.32 10.78 2.64
N TYR A 815 -16.75 11.98 3.07
CA TYR A 815 -16.04 13.25 2.83
C TYR A 815 -15.68 13.97 4.13
N TRP A 816 -15.43 13.21 5.20
CA TRP A 816 -15.08 13.78 6.50
C TRP A 816 -13.85 14.70 6.41
N HIS A 817 -12.82 14.31 5.67
CA HIS A 817 -11.60 15.13 5.53
C HIS A 817 -11.87 16.50 4.87
N ASP A 818 -12.78 16.57 3.90
CA ASP A 818 -13.19 17.83 3.29
C ASP A 818 -14.02 18.67 4.27
N ALA A 819 -14.98 18.04 4.97
CA ALA A 819 -15.78 18.70 5.99
C ALA A 819 -14.90 19.28 7.11
N ALA A 820 -13.93 18.50 7.61
CA ALA A 820 -12.95 18.90 8.60
C ALA A 820 -12.08 20.08 8.11
N THR A 821 -11.65 20.04 6.86
CA THR A 821 -10.88 21.14 6.26
C THR A 821 -11.69 22.44 6.25
N VAL A 822 -12.97 22.41 5.84
CA VAL A 822 -13.84 23.60 5.87
C VAL A 822 -14.09 24.06 7.31
N ALA A 823 -14.39 23.13 8.22
CA ALA A 823 -14.63 23.44 9.63
C ALA A 823 -13.43 24.10 10.31
N GLU A 824 -12.22 23.60 10.04
CA GLU A 824 -11.02 24.03 10.73
C GLU A 824 -10.35 25.24 10.07
N ARG A 825 -10.38 25.32 8.73
CA ARG A 825 -9.63 26.33 7.97
C ARG A 825 -10.49 27.46 7.39
N VAL A 826 -11.76 27.23 7.09
CA VAL A 826 -12.60 28.20 6.36
C VAL A 826 -13.66 28.86 7.24
N LEU A 827 -14.38 28.07 8.05
CA LEU A 827 -15.35 28.64 9.00
C LEU A 827 -14.63 29.47 10.05
N THR A 828 -15.24 30.58 10.44
CA THR A 828 -14.88 31.25 11.70
C THR A 828 -15.25 30.34 12.87
N LEU A 829 -14.60 30.56 14.01
CA LEU A 829 -14.87 29.78 15.21
C LEU A 829 -16.34 29.91 15.67
N ASP A 830 -16.92 31.11 15.54
CA ASP A 830 -18.32 31.35 15.93
C ASP A 830 -19.32 30.71 14.96
N GLU A 831 -19.05 30.72 13.64
CA GLU A 831 -19.86 30.01 12.64
C GLU A 831 -19.87 28.49 12.93
N LEU A 832 -18.70 27.89 13.16
CA LEU A 832 -18.58 26.46 13.48
C LEU A 832 -19.30 26.14 14.81
N LYS A 833 -19.07 26.94 15.85
CA LYS A 833 -19.71 26.74 17.16
C LYS A 833 -21.23 26.82 17.06
N HIS A 834 -21.75 27.83 16.37
CA HIS A 834 -23.19 27.99 16.17
C HIS A 834 -23.80 26.79 15.45
N PHE A 835 -23.16 26.30 14.38
CA PHE A 835 -23.63 25.12 13.67
C PHE A 835 -23.65 23.87 14.57
N VAL A 836 -22.55 23.59 15.29
CA VAL A 836 -22.44 22.42 16.16
C VAL A 836 -23.47 22.46 17.30
N ASP A 837 -23.67 23.62 17.92
CA ASP A 837 -24.64 23.78 19.02
C ASP A 837 -26.09 23.64 18.54
N ALA A 838 -26.40 24.11 17.34
CA ALA A 838 -27.75 24.07 16.79
C ALA A 838 -28.11 22.71 16.18
N GLN A 839 -27.17 22.04 15.51
CA GLN A 839 -27.46 20.91 14.61
C GLN A 839 -26.79 19.59 15.00
N VAL A 840 -25.79 19.59 15.88
CA VAL A 840 -24.98 18.38 16.19
C VAL A 840 -25.08 18.03 17.68
N PRO A 841 -26.14 17.32 18.10
CA PRO A 841 -26.26 16.88 19.50
C PRO A 841 -25.11 15.93 19.88
N ALA A 842 -24.76 15.92 21.16
CA ALA A 842 -23.74 15.00 21.67
C ALA A 842 -24.21 13.54 21.51
N PRO A 843 -23.47 12.69 20.78
CA PRO A 843 -23.85 11.29 20.63
C PRO A 843 -23.64 10.51 21.94
N PRO A 844 -24.36 9.39 22.17
CA PRO A 844 -24.13 8.53 23.31
C PRO A 844 -22.75 7.88 23.25
N LEU A 845 -22.14 7.65 24.40
CA LEU A 845 -20.88 6.92 24.52
C LEU A 845 -21.04 5.47 24.04
N VAL A 846 -20.25 5.09 23.05
CA VAL A 846 -20.13 3.71 22.56
C VAL A 846 -18.92 3.06 23.22
N PRO A 847 -19.07 1.91 23.91
CA PRO A 847 -17.94 1.19 24.50
C PRO A 847 -16.93 0.80 23.43
N GLN A 848 -15.64 0.97 23.72
CA GLN A 848 -14.58 0.51 22.83
C GLN A 848 -14.67 -1.01 22.67
N GLN A 849 -14.67 -1.49 21.41
CA GLN A 849 -14.64 -2.92 21.15
C GLN A 849 -13.26 -3.49 21.54
N PRO A 850 -13.21 -4.66 22.21
CA PRO A 850 -11.95 -5.24 22.69
C PRO A 850 -10.89 -5.47 21.62
N ASP A 851 -11.32 -5.69 20.37
CA ASP A 851 -10.47 -6.09 19.25
C ASP A 851 -10.17 -4.94 18.26
N ALA A 852 -10.65 -3.72 18.54
CA ALA A 852 -10.45 -2.58 17.65
C ALA A 852 -9.05 -1.97 17.80
N TYR A 853 -8.24 -2.04 16.75
CA TYR A 853 -6.89 -1.46 16.71
C TYR A 853 -6.89 0.08 16.69
N TYR A 854 -7.98 0.70 16.20
CA TYR A 854 -8.19 2.16 16.20
C TYR A 854 -9.56 2.50 16.83
N GLU A 855 -9.64 3.60 17.56
CA GLU A 855 -10.92 4.14 18.05
C GLU A 855 -11.67 4.78 16.88
N SER A 856 -12.87 4.29 16.56
CA SER A 856 -13.75 4.92 15.58
C SER A 856 -14.81 5.76 16.32
N LEU A 857 -14.73 7.08 16.16
CA LEU A 857 -15.69 8.02 16.74
C LEU A 857 -16.87 8.23 15.76
N PRO A 858 -18.12 8.32 16.24
CA PRO A 858 -19.22 8.79 15.41
C PRO A 858 -18.90 10.17 14.82
N ILE A 859 -19.31 10.45 13.58
CA ILE A 859 -19.06 11.76 12.92
C ILE A 859 -19.49 12.96 13.77
N ALA A 860 -20.63 12.85 14.48
CA ALA A 860 -21.08 13.88 15.41
C ALA A 860 -20.11 14.12 16.58
N ALA A 861 -19.42 13.08 17.06
CA ALA A 861 -18.36 13.23 18.05
C ALA A 861 -17.11 13.87 17.43
N GLN A 862 -16.72 13.47 16.22
CA GLN A 862 -15.54 14.00 15.53
C GLN A 862 -15.61 15.53 15.34
N VAL A 863 -16.72 16.07 14.82
CA VAL A 863 -16.89 17.53 14.66
C VAL A 863 -16.94 18.28 15.99
N ARG A 864 -17.53 17.67 17.03
CA ARG A 864 -17.56 18.27 18.37
C ARG A 864 -16.15 18.32 18.96
N GLU A 865 -15.38 17.24 18.89
CA GLU A 865 -13.99 17.25 19.35
C GLU A 865 -13.13 18.25 18.55
N LEU A 866 -13.32 18.34 17.22
CA LEU A 866 -12.65 19.35 16.38
C LEU A 866 -12.91 20.76 16.89
N LEU A 867 -14.19 21.12 17.13
CA LEU A 867 -14.55 22.40 17.73
C LEU A 867 -13.90 22.58 19.11
N GLY A 868 -13.93 21.55 19.96
CA GLY A 868 -13.30 21.56 21.27
C GLY A 868 -11.80 21.88 21.21
N ARG A 869 -11.05 21.19 20.34
CA ARG A 869 -9.62 21.44 20.15
C ARG A 869 -9.34 22.85 19.62
N ARG A 870 -10.16 23.34 18.67
CA ARG A 870 -10.03 24.70 18.13
C ARG A 870 -10.30 25.78 19.19
N LEU A 871 -11.34 25.61 20.01
CA LEU A 871 -11.63 26.50 21.15
C LEU A 871 -10.44 26.57 22.13
N LEU A 872 -9.78 25.44 22.39
CA LEU A 872 -8.58 25.42 23.24
C LEU A 872 -7.39 26.13 22.58
N ARG A 873 -7.12 25.91 21.29
CA ARG A 873 -6.04 26.61 20.56
C ARG A 873 -6.24 28.13 20.51
N GLU A 874 -7.47 28.59 20.35
CA GLU A 874 -7.81 30.03 20.28
C GLU A 874 -8.05 30.67 21.66
N GLY A 875 -7.78 29.94 22.76
CA GLY A 875 -7.81 30.50 24.13
C GLY A 875 -9.19 30.58 24.79
N ARG A 876 -10.24 30.05 24.16
CA ARG A 876 -11.62 30.00 24.68
C ARG A 876 -11.85 28.75 25.55
N TYR A 877 -11.01 28.59 26.57
CA TYR A 877 -10.89 27.33 27.30
C TYR A 877 -12.17 26.86 28.02
N GLU A 878 -12.94 27.78 28.59
CA GLU A 878 -14.17 27.45 29.34
C GLU A 878 -15.31 26.94 28.45
N GLU A 879 -15.28 27.30 27.17
CA GLU A 879 -16.27 26.87 26.18
C GLU A 879 -15.87 25.52 25.57
N GLY A 880 -14.58 25.18 25.51
CA GLY A 880 -14.06 24.06 24.73
C GLY A 880 -14.18 22.67 25.37
N TRP A 881 -13.94 22.55 26.68
CA TRP A 881 -13.77 21.22 27.30
C TRP A 881 -15.02 20.33 27.27
N GLY A 882 -16.22 20.92 27.19
CA GLY A 882 -17.49 20.17 27.16
C GLY A 882 -17.80 19.49 25.82
N TYR A 883 -17.03 19.77 24.76
CA TYR A 883 -17.24 19.16 23.44
C TYR A 883 -16.50 17.84 23.24
N PHE A 884 -15.55 17.50 24.10
CA PHE A 884 -14.83 16.22 24.03
C PHE A 884 -15.76 15.05 24.36
N TYR A 885 -15.60 13.95 23.62
CA TYR A 885 -16.53 12.82 23.64
C TYR A 885 -16.44 12.03 24.94
N THR A 886 -15.23 11.72 25.42
CA THR A 886 -15.02 10.91 26.62
C THR A 886 -14.82 11.76 27.88
N PRO A 887 -15.29 11.31 29.06
CA PRO A 887 -15.06 12.02 30.32
C PRO A 887 -13.58 12.25 30.64
N GLU A 888 -12.71 11.34 30.22
CA GLU A 888 -11.26 11.47 30.37
C GLU A 888 -10.71 12.63 29.54
N ARG A 889 -11.07 12.73 28.25
CA ARG A 889 -10.67 13.84 27.39
C ARG A 889 -11.23 15.16 27.89
N GLN A 890 -12.48 15.19 28.34
CA GLN A 890 -13.08 16.37 28.97
C GLN A 890 -12.29 16.84 30.18
N ALA A 891 -11.86 15.92 31.06
CA ALA A 891 -11.07 16.27 32.24
C ALA A 891 -9.68 16.82 31.87
N ILE A 892 -9.00 16.22 30.89
CA ILE A 892 -7.69 16.68 30.41
C ILE A 892 -7.80 18.08 29.77
N ALA A 893 -8.79 18.27 28.89
CA ALA A 893 -9.08 19.55 28.24
C ALA A 893 -9.39 20.66 29.27
N LYS A 894 -10.22 20.33 30.27
CA LYS A 894 -10.56 21.25 31.36
C LYS A 894 -9.32 21.62 32.18
N ALA A 895 -8.51 20.64 32.57
CA ALA A 895 -7.28 20.87 33.33
C ALA A 895 -6.29 21.75 32.54
N TYR A 896 -6.12 21.50 31.23
CA TYR A 896 -5.29 22.34 30.36
C TYR A 896 -5.77 23.80 30.40
N GLY A 897 -7.07 24.04 30.23
CA GLY A 897 -7.67 25.37 30.32
C GLY A 897 -7.49 26.06 31.68
N GLU A 898 -7.66 25.31 32.77
CA GLU A 898 -7.44 25.81 34.14
C GLU A 898 -5.98 26.23 34.37
N TYR A 899 -5.02 25.42 33.94
CA TYR A 899 -3.61 25.77 34.02
C TYR A 899 -3.25 26.98 33.16
N ARG A 900 -3.77 27.07 31.93
CA ARG A 900 -3.53 28.23 31.05
C ARG A 900 -4.03 29.54 31.67
N ARG A 901 -5.20 29.53 32.32
CA ARG A 901 -5.69 30.71 33.05
C ARG A 901 -4.88 31.02 34.30
N SER A 902 -4.57 30.00 35.10
CA SER A 902 -3.77 30.18 36.32
C SER A 902 -2.38 30.72 36.00
N ALA A 903 -1.81 30.36 34.84
CA ALA A 903 -0.53 30.87 34.38
C ALA A 903 -0.54 32.40 34.15
N GLU A 904 -1.69 32.97 33.77
CA GLU A 904 -1.85 34.41 33.59
C GLU A 904 -2.30 35.14 34.86
N SER A 905 -3.15 34.50 35.67
CA SER A 905 -3.83 35.16 36.80
C SER A 905 -3.17 34.95 38.16
N ALA A 906 -2.24 34.00 38.32
CA ALA A 906 -1.64 33.72 39.61
C ALA A 906 -0.73 34.86 40.11
N TRP A 907 -0.88 35.23 41.38
CA TRP A 907 -0.13 36.34 41.98
C TRP A 907 1.36 36.04 42.18
N LEU A 908 1.71 34.79 42.52
CA LEU A 908 3.12 34.38 42.71
C LEU A 908 3.74 33.98 41.36
N PRO A 909 4.92 34.53 40.98
CA PRO A 909 5.62 34.13 39.74
C PRO A 909 5.88 32.63 39.65
N THR A 910 6.28 31.99 40.75
CA THR A 910 6.51 30.54 40.78
C THR A 910 5.26 29.71 40.52
N ARG A 911 4.06 30.20 40.90
CA ARG A 911 2.79 29.54 40.56
C ARG A 911 2.41 29.76 39.10
N ARG A 912 2.76 30.92 38.51
CA ARG A 912 2.63 31.13 37.06
C ARG A 912 3.53 30.15 36.31
N ALA A 913 4.79 30.02 36.70
CA ALA A 913 5.75 29.06 36.14
C ALA A 913 5.23 27.61 36.20
N GLU A 914 4.75 27.18 37.37
CA GLU A 914 4.21 25.83 37.55
C GLU A 914 2.99 25.59 36.66
N ALA A 915 2.08 26.57 36.55
CA ALA A 915 0.90 26.46 35.71
C ALA A 915 1.26 26.41 34.20
N TYR A 916 2.18 27.24 33.70
CA TYR A 916 2.69 27.11 32.33
C TYR A 916 3.32 25.73 32.08
N TYR A 917 4.13 25.24 33.03
CA TYR A 917 4.76 23.93 32.91
C TYR A 917 3.75 22.78 32.89
N GLN A 918 2.72 22.79 33.75
CA GLN A 918 1.68 21.75 33.74
C GLN A 918 0.85 21.80 32.46
N ALA A 919 0.49 23.00 31.98
CA ALA A 919 -0.16 23.15 30.68
C ALA A 919 0.71 22.59 29.53
N GLY A 920 2.02 22.88 29.54
CA GLY A 920 2.98 22.34 28.59
C GLY A 920 3.09 20.82 28.66
N LYS A 921 3.08 20.24 29.87
CA LYS A 921 3.10 18.78 30.06
C LYS A 921 1.86 18.12 29.49
N LEU A 922 0.68 18.69 29.69
CA LEU A 922 -0.57 18.21 29.09
C LEU A 922 -0.57 18.35 27.58
N ALA A 923 -0.14 19.50 27.05
CA ALA A 923 0.03 19.70 25.61
C ALA A 923 1.00 18.66 25.02
N ARG A 924 2.08 18.31 25.70
CA ARG A 924 2.99 17.28 25.22
C ARG A 924 2.40 15.87 25.24
N ALA A 925 1.67 15.53 26.30
CA ALA A 925 1.20 14.17 26.56
C ALA A 925 -0.08 13.84 25.80
N SER A 926 -1.00 14.79 25.69
CA SER A 926 -2.35 14.62 25.13
C SER A 926 -2.68 15.65 24.05
N GLY A 927 -1.66 16.35 23.52
CA GLY A 927 -1.87 17.43 22.56
C GLY A 927 -2.47 16.97 21.24
N MET A 928 -2.29 15.72 20.81
CA MET A 928 -2.96 15.20 19.62
C MET A 928 -4.48 15.20 19.81
N GLU A 929 -4.93 14.82 21.01
CA GLU A 929 -6.33 14.65 21.37
C GLU A 929 -7.00 15.97 21.76
N ILE A 930 -6.29 16.90 22.39
CA ILE A 930 -6.88 18.16 22.90
C ILE A 930 -6.48 19.41 22.14
N LEU A 931 -5.43 19.37 21.32
CA LEU A 931 -4.95 20.53 20.56
C LEU A 931 -4.74 20.24 19.08
N GLY A 932 -4.69 18.98 18.65
CA GLY A 932 -4.34 18.59 17.28
C GLY A 932 -5.26 19.18 16.21
N TYR A 933 -4.69 19.57 15.08
CA TYR A 933 -5.47 19.84 13.87
C TYR A 933 -6.03 18.52 13.31
N GLU A 934 -7.30 18.52 12.91
CA GLU A 934 -7.96 17.35 12.31
C GLU A 934 -7.23 16.91 11.03
N MET A 935 -6.85 17.89 10.22
CA MET A 935 -6.02 17.73 9.02
C MET A 935 -4.62 18.32 9.27
N GLY A 936 -4.01 18.96 8.27
CA GLY A 936 -2.68 19.55 8.43
C GLY A 936 -2.63 20.64 9.54
N PRO A 937 -1.53 20.72 10.31
CA PRO A 937 -0.29 19.97 10.15
C PRO A 937 -0.23 18.63 10.93
N ASP A 938 -1.17 18.33 11.81
CA ASP A 938 -1.06 17.17 12.74
C ASP A 938 -1.68 15.88 12.23
N TYR A 939 -2.72 15.98 11.39
CA TYR A 939 -3.50 14.86 10.87
C TYR A 939 -4.08 13.98 11.97
N HIS A 940 -4.82 14.57 12.91
CA HIS A 940 -5.50 13.83 13.98
C HIS A 940 -6.41 12.72 13.45
N SER A 941 -7.12 12.96 12.35
CA SER A 941 -7.93 11.95 11.62
C SER A 941 -7.13 10.68 11.25
N LEU A 942 -5.81 10.81 11.07
CA LEU A 942 -4.88 9.74 10.73
C LEU A 942 -3.94 9.39 11.90
N TRP A 943 -4.29 9.78 13.13
CA TRP A 943 -3.51 9.61 14.35
C TRP A 943 -2.10 10.22 14.28
N GLY A 944 -1.91 11.20 13.39
CA GLY A 944 -0.60 11.73 13.03
C GLY A 944 0.36 10.69 12.46
N SER A 945 -0.10 9.53 12.00
CA SER A 945 0.75 8.49 11.39
C SER A 945 1.20 8.87 9.99
N TYR A 946 0.33 9.57 9.26
CA TYR A 946 0.57 10.05 7.89
C TYR A 946 0.53 11.57 7.82
N SER A 947 1.00 12.11 6.70
CA SER A 947 0.82 13.50 6.32
C SER A 947 0.36 13.49 4.87
N LEU A 948 -0.79 14.11 4.62
CA LEU A 948 -1.24 14.36 3.26
C LEU A 948 -0.58 15.64 2.73
N GLU A 949 -0.67 15.88 1.43
CA GLU A 949 -0.27 17.17 0.86
C GLU A 949 -1.29 18.24 1.30
N ILE A 950 -0.77 19.40 1.71
CA ILE A 950 -1.54 20.61 1.96
C ILE A 950 -1.31 21.51 0.75
N PRO A 951 -2.26 21.64 -0.19
CA PRO A 951 -2.07 22.50 -1.34
C PRO A 951 -1.88 23.96 -0.88
N PRO A 952 -1.04 24.74 -1.58
CA PRO A 952 -0.80 26.13 -1.20
C PRO A 952 -2.11 26.93 -1.31
N VAL A 953 -2.43 27.69 -0.27
CA VAL A 953 -3.65 28.51 -0.19
C VAL A 953 -3.52 29.72 -1.12
N GLN A 954 -4.08 29.62 -2.33
CA GLN A 954 -4.05 30.66 -3.36
C GLN A 954 -5.42 30.85 -4.02
N ALA A 955 -5.72 32.08 -4.43
CA ALA A 955 -6.98 32.39 -5.11
C ALA A 955 -6.97 31.82 -6.53
N GLY A 956 -8.12 31.34 -7.00
CA GLY A 956 -8.27 30.72 -8.31
C GLY A 956 -9.73 30.64 -8.77
N PRO A 957 -10.02 29.99 -9.91
CA PRO A 957 -11.36 29.97 -10.51
C PRO A 957 -12.51 29.46 -9.63
N LEU A 958 -12.21 28.71 -8.57
CA LEU A 958 -13.16 28.14 -7.62
C LEU A 958 -12.73 28.32 -6.15
N ILE A 959 -11.79 29.24 -5.89
CA ILE A 959 -11.29 29.58 -4.55
C ILE A 959 -11.27 31.11 -4.46
N SER A 960 -12.17 31.66 -3.66
CA SER A 960 -12.32 33.12 -3.51
C SER A 960 -11.18 33.73 -2.69
N ALA A 961 -10.95 35.04 -2.85
CA ALA A 961 -9.96 35.75 -2.04
C ALA A 961 -10.32 35.76 -0.54
N ASP A 962 -11.62 35.81 -0.21
CA ASP A 962 -12.12 35.73 1.16
C ASP A 962 -11.86 34.35 1.78
N GLU A 963 -12.02 33.28 1.00
CA GLU A 963 -11.70 31.92 1.45
C GLU A 963 -10.20 31.79 1.78
N VAL A 964 -9.32 32.32 0.91
CA VAL A 964 -7.87 32.35 1.13
C VAL A 964 -7.54 33.10 2.42
N GLN A 965 -8.15 34.26 2.64
CA GLN A 965 -7.94 35.05 3.85
C GLN A 965 -8.34 34.27 5.12
N ARG A 966 -9.48 33.58 5.09
CA ARG A 966 -9.96 32.74 6.20
C ARG A 966 -9.02 31.57 6.49
N GLN A 967 -8.56 30.88 5.44
CA GLN A 967 -7.58 29.79 5.58
C GLN A 967 -6.25 30.30 6.12
N GLN A 968 -5.75 31.46 5.68
CA GLN A 968 -4.52 32.03 6.22
C GLN A 968 -4.66 32.41 7.71
N ALA A 969 -5.79 33.02 8.09
CA ALA A 969 -6.06 33.46 9.47
C ALA A 969 -6.15 32.33 10.50
N THR A 970 -6.40 31.09 10.07
CA THR A 970 -6.56 29.91 10.95
C THR A 970 -5.35 28.98 10.92
N THR A 971 -4.23 29.41 10.33
CA THR A 971 -3.04 28.57 10.12
C THR A 971 -2.37 28.27 11.46
N ALA A 972 -1.84 27.05 11.61
CA ALA A 972 -1.12 26.69 12.81
C ALA A 972 0.14 27.55 12.98
N GLU A 973 0.43 27.95 14.21
CA GLU A 973 1.65 28.68 14.55
C GLU A 973 2.42 27.92 15.65
N PRO A 974 3.58 27.31 15.34
CA PRO A 974 4.18 27.13 14.00
C PRO A 974 3.43 26.09 13.14
N ASP A 975 3.43 26.28 11.81
CA ASP A 975 2.83 25.35 10.84
C ASP A 975 3.73 24.15 10.57
N VAL A 976 3.87 23.30 11.59
CA VAL A 976 4.75 22.13 11.58
C VAL A 976 4.05 20.94 12.18
N ARG A 977 4.39 19.75 11.68
CA ARG A 977 3.80 18.50 12.16
C ARG A 977 4.03 18.29 13.65
N TYR A 978 2.98 17.87 14.35
CA TYR A 978 2.94 17.78 15.81
C TYR A 978 3.10 19.16 16.47
N HIS A 979 2.39 20.17 15.96
CA HIS A 979 2.53 21.57 16.40
C HIS A 979 2.34 21.71 17.92
N TYR A 980 1.47 20.88 18.51
CA TYR A 980 1.21 20.85 19.95
C TYR A 980 2.47 20.57 20.79
N ARG A 981 3.52 19.95 20.22
CA ARG A 981 4.82 19.77 20.87
C ARG A 981 5.62 21.07 20.95
N TYR A 982 5.48 21.93 19.94
CA TYR A 982 6.05 23.28 19.94
C TYR A 982 5.29 24.18 20.90
N VAL A 983 3.96 24.09 20.93
CA VAL A 983 3.14 24.72 21.98
C VAL A 983 3.61 24.29 23.36
N ALA A 984 3.84 22.99 23.59
CA ALA A 984 4.37 22.50 24.86
C ALA A 984 5.76 23.08 25.19
N GLY A 985 6.67 23.12 24.22
CA GLY A 985 7.99 23.70 24.37
C GLY A 985 7.94 25.17 24.74
N GLU A 986 7.14 25.95 24.03
CA GLU A 986 6.99 27.39 24.29
C GLU A 986 6.34 27.67 25.64
N LEU A 987 5.37 26.86 26.07
CA LEU A 987 4.84 26.93 27.44
C LEU A 987 5.93 26.65 28.49
N GLY A 988 6.83 25.69 28.22
CA GLY A 988 7.99 25.44 29.08
C GLY A 988 9.00 26.59 29.09
N ASN A 989 9.19 27.25 27.95
CA ASN A 989 10.04 28.44 27.80
C ASN A 989 9.45 29.65 28.57
N GLN A 990 8.15 29.90 28.44
CA GLN A 990 7.42 30.91 29.21
C GLN A 990 7.45 30.64 30.71
N ALA A 991 7.38 29.37 31.13
CA ALA A 991 7.54 29.02 32.54
C ALA A 991 8.89 29.50 33.10
N ALA A 992 9.96 29.49 32.31
CA ALA A 992 11.29 29.94 32.71
C ALA A 992 11.35 31.44 33.02
N ASP A 993 10.52 32.28 32.37
CA ASP A 993 10.44 33.74 32.61
C ASP A 993 10.09 34.08 34.07
N PHE A 994 9.38 33.17 34.75
CA PHE A 994 8.89 33.37 36.10
C PHE A 994 9.70 32.64 37.18
N LEU A 995 10.85 32.08 36.80
CA LEU A 995 11.74 31.35 37.70
C LEU A 995 13.07 32.08 37.91
N PRO A 996 13.64 32.05 39.12
CA PRO A 996 15.00 32.54 39.33
C PRO A 996 16.00 31.77 38.46
N HIS A 997 16.80 32.49 37.69
CA HIS A 997 17.85 31.94 36.81
C HIS A 997 18.82 30.99 37.54
N THR A 998 19.02 31.17 38.86
CA THR A 998 19.91 30.31 39.66
C THR A 998 19.20 29.06 40.23
N SER A 999 17.96 28.76 39.84
CA SER A 999 17.18 27.65 40.41
C SER A 999 17.22 26.38 39.56
N GLN A 1000 17.18 25.21 40.20
CA GLN A 1000 17.06 23.92 39.49
C GLN A 1000 15.81 23.90 38.59
N ALA A 1001 14.71 24.52 39.05
CA ALA A 1001 13.47 24.60 38.29
C ALA A 1001 13.67 25.30 36.93
N TYR A 1002 14.45 26.40 36.89
CA TYR A 1002 14.77 27.11 35.63
C TYR A 1002 15.50 26.18 34.63
N ALA A 1003 16.49 25.43 35.11
CA ALA A 1003 17.20 24.45 34.29
C ALA A 1003 16.26 23.32 33.80
N ALA A 1004 15.43 22.80 34.70
CA ALA A 1004 14.56 21.67 34.43
C ALA A 1004 13.45 22.01 33.42
N VAL A 1005 12.79 23.17 33.54
CA VAL A 1005 11.74 23.55 32.59
C VAL A 1005 12.29 23.77 31.18
N LEU A 1006 13.45 24.41 31.03
CA LEU A 1006 14.09 24.60 29.72
C LEU A 1006 14.61 23.27 29.15
N CYS A 1007 15.11 22.37 30.00
CA CYS A 1007 15.51 21.03 29.57
C CYS A 1007 14.31 20.24 29.03
N LYS A 1008 13.17 20.29 29.73
CA LYS A 1008 11.92 19.64 29.29
C LYS A 1008 11.38 20.28 28.01
N ALA A 1009 11.39 21.61 27.91
CA ALA A 1009 11.01 22.33 26.71
C ALA A 1009 11.83 21.87 25.49
N ALA A 1010 13.16 21.85 25.62
CA ALA A 1010 14.08 21.34 24.60
C ALA A 1010 13.81 19.87 24.23
N ARG A 1011 13.53 19.03 25.23
CA ARG A 1011 13.14 17.61 25.00
C ARG A 1011 11.86 17.48 24.19
N TRP A 1012 10.89 18.36 24.41
CA TRP A 1012 9.59 18.29 23.74
C TRP A 1012 9.67 18.73 22.27
N THR A 1013 10.62 19.61 21.94
CA THR A 1013 10.86 20.14 20.59
C THR A 1013 12.11 19.56 19.92
N ARG A 1014 12.56 18.37 20.31
CA ARG A 1014 13.80 17.76 19.80
C ARG A 1014 13.88 17.73 18.27
N GLY A 1015 15.05 18.06 17.74
CA GLY A 1015 15.39 18.08 16.32
C GLY A 1015 14.95 19.36 15.61
N SER A 1016 14.63 20.42 16.36
CA SER A 1016 14.16 21.71 15.83
C SER A 1016 15.00 22.89 16.32
N ASP A 1017 14.87 24.04 15.67
CA ASP A 1017 15.54 25.28 16.08
C ASP A 1017 15.12 25.73 17.50
N ALA A 1018 13.89 25.44 17.91
CA ALA A 1018 13.41 25.73 19.26
C ALA A 1018 14.19 24.95 20.34
N GLU A 1019 14.60 23.70 20.07
CA GLU A 1019 15.48 22.94 20.99
C GLU A 1019 16.80 23.69 21.21
N ILE A 1020 17.38 24.22 20.14
CA ILE A 1020 18.64 24.97 20.17
C ILE A 1020 18.46 26.27 20.95
N GLU A 1021 17.38 27.02 20.68
CA GLU A 1021 17.08 28.28 21.36
C GLU A 1021 16.93 28.09 22.89
N TYR A 1022 16.15 27.10 23.31
CA TYR A 1022 15.94 26.83 24.75
C TYR A 1022 17.23 26.37 25.44
N TYR A 1023 18.07 25.59 24.75
CA TYR A 1023 19.39 25.23 25.26
C TYR A 1023 20.32 26.44 25.38
N GLN A 1024 20.40 27.30 24.36
CA GLN A 1024 21.20 28.53 24.42
C GLN A 1024 20.74 29.44 25.56
N ARG A 1025 19.43 29.58 25.74
CA ARG A 1025 18.84 30.34 26.84
C ARG A 1025 19.25 29.79 28.21
N TYR A 1026 19.28 28.46 28.36
CA TYR A 1026 19.80 27.81 29.57
C TYR A 1026 21.30 28.04 29.76
N VAL A 1027 22.13 27.88 28.72
CA VAL A 1027 23.58 28.09 28.82
C VAL A 1027 23.94 29.53 29.22
N GLN A 1028 23.20 30.51 28.71
CA GLN A 1028 23.45 31.92 29.00
C GLN A 1028 23.06 32.33 30.42
N ASN A 1029 22.00 31.73 30.98
CA ASN A 1029 21.34 32.26 32.17
C ASN A 1029 21.20 31.24 33.31
N GLY A 1030 21.22 29.95 33.01
CA GLY A 1030 20.88 28.87 33.92
C GLY A 1030 21.97 28.53 34.94
N PRO A 1031 21.62 27.84 36.03
CA PRO A 1031 22.59 27.37 37.00
C PRO A 1031 23.28 26.10 36.50
N PHE A 1032 24.49 25.84 36.97
CA PHE A 1032 25.09 24.51 36.82
C PHE A 1032 24.26 23.47 37.60
N VAL A 1033 23.88 22.39 36.92
CA VAL A 1033 23.24 21.20 37.51
C VAL A 1033 23.92 19.96 36.96
N GLU A 1034 24.23 18.99 37.81
CA GLU A 1034 25.05 17.82 37.44
C GLU A 1034 24.43 16.98 36.30
N TRP A 1035 23.10 16.90 36.24
CA TRP A 1035 22.38 16.14 35.22
C TRP A 1035 22.28 16.84 33.86
N ALA A 1036 22.68 18.11 33.72
CA ALA A 1036 22.60 18.85 32.45
C ALA A 1036 23.63 18.40 31.40
N GLY A 1037 24.52 17.44 31.71
CA GLY A 1037 25.49 16.88 30.75
C GLY A 1037 24.85 16.26 29.50
N ASN A 1038 23.58 15.85 29.56
CA ASN A 1038 22.76 15.43 28.41
C ASN A 1038 21.44 16.24 28.35
N PHE A 1039 21.56 17.57 28.27
CA PHE A 1039 20.42 18.50 28.22
C PHE A 1039 19.40 18.10 27.11
N GLY A 1040 18.11 18.15 27.43
CA GLY A 1040 17.03 17.65 26.56
C GLY A 1040 16.84 16.12 26.60
N MET A 1041 17.77 15.31 27.13
CA MET A 1041 17.57 13.85 27.30
C MET A 1041 17.15 13.51 28.74
N ASN A 1042 18.04 13.77 29.69
CA ASN A 1042 17.91 13.35 31.09
C ASN A 1042 17.45 14.51 31.98
N CYS A 1043 16.26 15.04 31.68
CA CYS A 1043 15.70 16.17 32.42
C CYS A 1043 14.96 15.70 33.67
N GLU A 1044 15.38 16.20 34.83
CA GLU A 1044 14.63 16.07 36.09
C GLU A 1044 13.30 16.84 36.05
N GLU A 1045 12.41 16.55 36.99
CA GLU A 1045 11.23 17.38 37.22
C GLU A 1045 11.62 18.69 37.94
N PRO A 1046 10.97 19.83 37.61
CA PRO A 1046 11.27 21.12 38.22
C PRO A 1046 10.84 21.19 39.69
N ASP A 1047 11.75 21.61 40.58
CA ASP A 1047 11.45 21.89 41.98
C ASP A 1047 10.97 23.34 42.18
N PHE A 1048 9.68 23.55 41.92
CA PHE A 1048 9.02 24.84 42.15
C PHE A 1048 8.99 25.25 43.63
N GLY A 1049 9.01 24.29 44.56
CA GLY A 1049 8.95 24.54 46.00
C GLY A 1049 10.21 25.26 46.51
N SER A 1050 11.38 24.80 46.09
CA SER A 1050 12.66 25.44 46.42
C SER A 1050 12.85 26.77 45.70
N ALA A 1051 12.40 26.88 44.44
CA ALA A 1051 12.38 28.15 43.71
C ALA A 1051 11.52 29.21 44.41
N ASN A 1052 10.36 28.81 44.95
CA ASN A 1052 9.45 29.69 45.68
C ASN A 1052 10.05 30.23 46.98
N LYS A 1053 10.73 29.37 47.76
CA LYS A 1053 11.46 29.79 48.98
C LYS A 1053 12.50 30.85 48.64
N ARG A 1054 13.22 30.67 47.53
CA ARG A 1054 14.29 31.58 47.11
C ARG A 1054 13.77 32.95 46.65
N TYR A 1055 12.64 32.97 45.94
CA TYR A 1055 11.98 34.21 45.53
C TYR A 1055 11.51 35.03 46.75
N LEU A 1056 10.91 34.36 47.74
CA LEU A 1056 10.51 35.00 48.99
C LEU A 1056 11.72 35.51 49.79
N THR A 1057 12.83 34.77 49.86
CA THR A 1057 14.05 35.25 50.53
C THR A 1057 14.70 36.42 49.81
N GLN A 1058 14.79 36.41 48.47
CA GLN A 1058 15.35 37.54 47.71
C GLN A 1058 14.48 38.79 47.83
N TRP A 1059 13.16 38.64 47.79
CA TRP A 1059 12.24 39.75 48.02
C TRP A 1059 12.33 40.29 49.46
N LEU A 1060 12.41 39.40 50.46
CA LEU A 1060 12.60 39.81 51.86
C LEU A 1060 13.96 40.48 52.10
N ASP A 1061 15.04 40.02 51.45
CA ASP A 1061 16.37 40.58 51.60
C ASP A 1061 16.52 41.91 50.85
N ALA A 1062 15.91 42.06 49.66
CA ALA A 1062 15.81 43.33 48.95
C ALA A 1062 14.94 44.35 49.71
N SER A 1063 13.85 43.89 50.34
CA SER A 1063 13.03 44.74 51.21
C SER A 1063 13.80 45.13 52.47
N ARG A 1064 14.59 44.21 53.06
CA ARG A 1064 15.45 44.49 54.22
C ARG A 1064 16.59 45.45 53.88
N SER A 1065 17.20 45.37 52.70
CA SER A 1065 18.25 46.28 52.27
C SER A 1065 17.71 47.68 51.94
N ALA A 1066 16.55 47.78 51.28
CA ALA A 1066 15.86 49.06 51.07
C ALA A 1066 15.40 49.71 52.39
N VAL A 1067 14.91 48.91 53.35
CA VAL A 1067 14.61 49.36 54.72
C VAL A 1067 15.89 49.68 55.50
N ALA A 1068 17.02 49.02 55.20
CA ALA A 1068 18.32 49.28 55.82
C ALA A 1068 18.93 50.63 55.38
N GLU A 1069 18.80 51.01 54.10
CA GLU A 1069 19.23 52.31 53.57
C GLU A 1069 18.40 53.47 54.11
N HIS A 1070 17.13 53.22 54.45
CA HIS A 1070 16.23 54.21 55.04
C HIS A 1070 15.95 53.95 56.52
N ARG A 1071 16.88 53.35 57.28
CA ARG A 1071 16.69 52.99 58.71
C ARG A 1071 16.09 54.09 59.58
N LEU A 1072 16.48 55.34 59.37
CA LEU A 1072 15.93 56.49 60.12
C LEU A 1072 14.51 56.87 59.68
N ALA A 1073 14.20 56.82 58.39
CA ALA A 1073 12.87 57.11 57.86
C ALA A 1073 11.87 55.95 58.05
N ALA A 1074 12.33 54.71 57.92
CA ALA A 1074 11.57 53.50 58.22
C ALA A 1074 11.36 53.31 59.73
N GLY A 1075 12.36 53.66 60.56
CA GLY A 1075 12.21 53.72 62.01
C GLY A 1075 11.24 54.82 62.47
N ALA A 1076 11.30 56.01 61.85
CA ALA A 1076 10.35 57.09 62.09
C ALA A 1076 8.94 56.73 61.58
N GLY A 1077 8.82 56.11 60.40
CA GLY A 1077 7.55 55.67 59.83
C GLY A 1077 6.90 54.53 60.62
N ALA A 1078 7.68 53.53 61.04
CA ALA A 1078 7.21 52.48 61.94
C ALA A 1078 6.86 53.03 63.33
N GLY A 1079 7.62 54.03 63.82
CA GLY A 1079 7.30 54.76 65.05
C GLY A 1079 5.98 55.54 64.94
N VAL A 1080 5.73 56.23 63.83
CA VAL A 1080 4.47 56.95 63.55
C VAL A 1080 3.30 55.98 63.36
N LEU A 1081 3.50 54.83 62.70
CA LEU A 1081 2.48 53.80 62.56
C LEU A 1081 2.16 53.10 63.89
N LEU A 1082 3.16 52.81 64.72
CA LEU A 1082 2.97 52.23 66.05
C LEU A 1082 2.36 53.25 67.03
N LEU A 1083 2.75 54.52 66.97
CA LEU A 1083 2.13 55.61 67.73
C LEU A 1083 0.70 55.88 67.24
N GLY A 1084 0.44 55.81 65.93
CA GLY A 1084 -0.89 55.91 65.33
C GLY A 1084 -1.80 54.75 65.70
N ALA A 1085 -1.28 53.52 65.68
CA ALA A 1085 -1.98 52.32 66.13
C ALA A 1085 -2.23 52.35 67.65
N ALA A 1086 -1.26 52.77 68.45
CA ALA A 1086 -1.41 52.96 69.90
C ALA A 1086 -2.39 54.09 70.24
N TYR A 1087 -2.38 55.20 69.48
CA TYR A 1087 -3.34 56.29 69.59
C TYR A 1087 -4.76 55.83 69.22
N LEU A 1088 -4.93 55.09 68.13
CA LEU A 1088 -6.23 54.51 67.73
C LEU A 1088 -6.72 53.47 68.75
N PHE A 1089 -5.84 52.64 69.31
CA PHE A 1089 -6.17 51.67 70.35
C PHE A 1089 -6.54 52.37 71.67
N ARG A 1090 -5.83 53.45 72.04
CA ARG A 1090 -6.14 54.26 73.22
C ARG A 1090 -7.40 55.10 73.04
N ARG A 1091 -7.68 55.60 71.82
CA ARG A 1091 -8.93 56.29 71.47
C ARG A 1091 -10.11 55.32 71.47
N ARG A 1092 -9.94 54.08 70.99
CA ARG A 1092 -10.94 53.01 71.15
C ARG A 1092 -11.21 52.66 72.61
N ARG A 1093 -10.18 52.62 73.48
CA ARG A 1093 -10.37 52.45 74.93
C ARG A 1093 -11.02 53.65 75.62
N ALA A 1094 -10.71 54.89 75.22
CA ALA A 1094 -11.34 56.10 75.75
C ALA A 1094 -12.80 56.27 75.29
N VAL A 1095 -13.15 55.78 74.10
CA VAL A 1095 -14.56 55.71 73.64
C VAL A 1095 -15.32 54.58 74.35
N SER A 1096 -14.64 53.53 74.82
CA SER A 1096 -15.25 52.51 75.70
C SER A 1096 -15.42 52.93 77.16
N SER A 1097 -14.72 53.98 77.65
CA SER A 1097 -14.92 54.50 79.01
C SER A 1097 -15.94 55.64 79.11
N HIS A 1098 -16.58 56.02 78.00
CA HIS A 1098 -17.73 56.96 77.97
C HIS A 1098 -19.06 56.28 77.63
N LYS A 1099 -19.13 54.95 77.76
CA LYS A 1099 -20.38 54.14 77.73
C LYS A 1099 -20.58 53.34 79.03
N ALA A 1100 -20.06 53.86 80.14
CA ALA A 1100 -20.37 53.41 81.50
C ALA A 1100 -20.39 54.61 82.44
N THR A 1101 -21.33 55.53 82.19
CA THR A 1101 -22.06 56.34 83.19
C THR A 1101 -23.26 56.96 82.52
#